data_AF-A0A365XXJ1-F1
#
_entry.id   AF-A0A365XXJ1-F1
#
_cell.length_a   1.000
_cell.length_b   1.000
_cell.length_c   1.000
_cell.angle_alpha   90.00
_cell.angle_beta   90.00
_cell.angle_gamma   90.00
#
_symmetry.space_group_name_H-M   'P 1'
#
loop_
_entity.id
_entity.type
_entity.pdbx_description
1 polymer ?
#
loop_
_entity_poly.entity_id
_entity_poly.type
_entity_poly.pdbx_seq_one_letter_code
_entity_poly.pdbx_strand_id
1 'polypeptide(L)'
;MNIHLIVLKRKQWWLYCLLFCIPVMSMAQAPRNARTAWVSLEGDIRSKGNPRKAGEVYLIQSPVLQVIRTNNKEVKGTVLIFPGGGYKVVEVTTEGSLVAAFLNKLGYDVALLEYHVSAGANTRALALADAKTAWQLLQTKAAALGLRGKERNIMGFSAGGHLAASLIQELAPAAQPDNLMLIYPAFLNETRPGSVYPSVLPPAEIRSRLFTLVAADDTPELVSSCTQYGKIWKGYDGRGTFKVLPDGGHGFGMVTPLRGATAQWPSMLQTFLENKDSIALTSINPTAIATEGYSHARHEQKVAAVASQQFDLIMIGNSITNNFEKAAYQPVWEQFYAPRHALNLGFSGYRTENILWNLEHGELKGQSPKVVTLEIGTNNIDEKNYPTRHTAGQLAGGIATIVQLLLEKLPNTKILLLRSFPGSYDGPNPTSHRMILDRASDIVAKLADNKHVFYCDVNHVFLNLDGSIRQDMMPDWLHPSPEGAMAWAQAMEPLLSQLMGDKSRDTVKPANTAIIPVSRLEKDNYDWWARHAEVLNIKDSINPEIVMIGNSITHFWGGYPLMRNALGYLGKANGAEAWASLFGTHRVLNLGFGWDRTQNVLWRLDHGELDGLHPRTVVIEIGTNNTSETANARANTPAEIVEGIKAICSRVRSKVPRARIILMAVFPREQQPDNPRRKVISETNRLLADFAASEHIRLIDIGAQFLTPDGVLLKEITYDFCHPTEKGYRIWAEALKPELF
;
A
#
# COMPACT_ATOMS: atom_id res chain seq x y z
N MET A 1 -57.83 2.02 -5.86
CA MET A 1 -59.09 2.46 -5.24
C MET A 1 -58.77 2.93 -3.82
N ASN A 2 -58.81 4.27 -3.61
CA ASN A 2 -58.82 5.10 -2.36
C ASN A 2 -57.72 4.85 -1.30
N ILE A 3 -56.78 5.73 -0.92
CA ILE A 3 -56.69 7.18 -0.61
C ILE A 3 -57.55 7.67 0.58
N HIS A 4 -56.89 7.94 1.73
CA HIS A 4 -56.89 9.17 2.58
C HIS A 4 -56.54 8.83 4.06
N LEU A 5 -55.44 9.26 4.70
CA LEU A 5 -54.98 10.59 5.18
C LEU A 5 -55.78 11.20 6.36
N ILE A 6 -55.02 11.66 7.39
CA ILE A 6 -55.26 12.78 8.35
C ILE A 6 -55.94 12.41 9.69
N VAL A 7 -55.54 12.82 10.92
CA VAL A 7 -54.37 13.48 11.56
C VAL A 7 -54.77 13.80 13.04
N LEU A 8 -53.79 14.15 13.91
CA LEU A 8 -53.85 14.96 15.17
C LEU A 8 -54.17 14.33 16.56
N LYS A 9 -53.11 14.39 17.43
CA LYS A 9 -53.00 14.95 18.82
C LYS A 9 -53.97 14.43 19.92
N ARG A 10 -53.60 14.19 21.19
CA ARG A 10 -52.63 14.86 22.11
C ARG A 10 -52.64 14.11 23.47
N LYS A 11 -51.53 14.26 24.24
CA LYS A 11 -51.45 14.41 25.72
C LYS A 11 -51.59 13.12 26.59
N GLN A 12 -50.82 12.83 27.65
CA GLN A 12 -49.86 13.60 28.49
C GLN A 12 -49.31 12.68 29.63
N TRP A 13 -48.24 13.12 30.34
CA TRP A 13 -47.82 12.79 31.74
C TRP A 13 -46.87 11.58 32.00
N TRP A 14 -45.78 11.56 32.79
CA TRP A 14 -44.93 12.45 33.67
C TRP A 14 -43.48 11.88 33.65
N LEU A 15 -42.41 12.68 33.53
CA LEU A 15 -41.57 13.31 34.58
C LEU A 15 -40.79 12.37 35.53
N TYR A 16 -39.48 12.22 35.30
CA TYR A 16 -38.46 12.02 36.35
C TYR A 16 -37.23 12.88 36.00
N CYS A 17 -37.05 13.98 36.74
CA CYS A 17 -35.85 14.81 36.72
C CYS A 17 -34.88 14.28 37.78
N LEU A 18 -33.74 13.75 37.36
CA LEU A 18 -32.58 13.51 38.23
C LEU A 18 -31.52 14.58 37.91
N LEU A 19 -31.31 15.46 38.88
CA LEU A 19 -30.26 16.46 38.94
C LEU A 19 -28.89 15.76 38.93
N PHE A 20 -28.18 15.83 37.82
CA PHE A 20 -26.72 15.72 37.82
C PHE A 20 -26.15 17.12 37.57
N CYS A 21 -25.68 17.75 38.64
CA CYS A 21 -24.82 18.93 38.57
C CYS A 21 -23.50 18.52 37.91
N ILE A 22 -23.38 18.74 36.61
CA ILE A 22 -22.10 18.71 35.90
C ILE A 22 -21.39 20.02 36.23
N PRO A 23 -20.17 20.02 36.80
CA PRO A 23 -19.39 21.23 36.90
C PRO A 23 -19.01 21.66 35.49
N VAL A 24 -19.58 22.78 35.03
CA VAL A 24 -19.08 23.49 33.86
C VAL A 24 -17.70 24.01 34.23
N MET A 25 -16.65 23.24 33.91
CA MET A 25 -15.30 23.78 33.86
C MET A 25 -15.30 24.85 32.78
N SER A 26 -15.26 26.11 33.22
CA SER A 26 -14.92 27.25 32.38
C SER A 26 -13.53 27.00 31.80
N MET A 27 -13.48 26.60 30.53
CA MET A 27 -12.25 26.73 29.75
C MET A 27 -11.97 28.22 29.61
N ALA A 28 -10.85 28.67 30.18
CA ALA A 28 -10.37 30.02 29.98
C ALA A 28 -10.18 30.27 28.48
N GLN A 29 -11.04 31.10 27.89
CA GLN A 29 -10.81 31.62 26.54
C GLN A 29 -9.49 32.41 26.59
N ALA A 30 -8.57 32.08 25.67
CA ALA A 30 -7.36 32.87 25.49
C ALA A 30 -7.77 34.34 25.33
N PRO A 31 -7.10 35.30 26.01
CA PRO A 31 -7.36 36.70 25.77
C PRO A 31 -7.20 36.95 24.27
N ARG A 32 -8.27 37.44 23.62
CA ARG A 32 -8.35 37.71 22.17
C ARG A 32 -7.22 38.61 21.64
N ASN A 33 -6.41 39.18 22.53
CA ASN A 33 -5.35 40.16 22.24
C ASN A 33 -3.91 39.61 22.39
N ALA A 34 -3.68 38.39 22.90
CA ALA A 34 -2.32 37.83 22.96
C ALA A 34 -1.87 37.34 21.57
N ARG A 35 -0.80 37.93 21.00
CA ARG A 35 -0.27 37.55 19.68
C ARG A 35 0.32 36.14 19.62
N THR A 36 0.83 35.69 20.77
CA THR A 36 1.43 34.38 20.94
C THR A 36 0.79 33.67 22.12
N ALA A 37 0.46 32.40 21.98
CA ALA A 37 0.00 31.54 23.06
C ALA A 37 0.70 30.18 23.00
N TRP A 38 0.98 29.60 24.17
CA TRP A 38 1.44 28.23 24.29
C TRP A 38 0.25 27.35 24.60
N VAL A 39 0.11 26.24 23.89
CA VAL A 39 -1.06 25.37 24.01
C VAL A 39 -0.59 23.91 24.08
N SER A 40 -1.01 23.17 25.10
CA SER A 40 -0.79 21.72 25.12
C SER A 40 -1.54 21.03 23.99
N LEU A 41 -1.22 19.76 23.70
CA LEU A 41 -1.95 19.02 22.67
C LEU A 41 -3.39 18.66 23.08
N GLU A 42 -3.72 18.76 24.36
CA GLU A 42 -5.10 18.66 24.89
C GLU A 42 -5.92 19.94 24.63
N GLY A 43 -5.22 21.06 24.38
CA GLY A 43 -5.80 22.38 24.13
C GLY A 43 -5.67 23.38 25.27
N ASP A 44 -4.92 23.05 26.33
CA ASP A 44 -4.79 23.91 27.51
C ASP A 44 -3.73 24.99 27.31
N ILE A 45 -4.05 26.22 27.72
CA ILE A 45 -3.12 27.35 27.63
C ILE A 45 -2.00 27.17 28.66
N ARG A 46 -0.75 27.28 28.20
CA ARG A 46 0.46 27.27 29.02
C ARG A 46 1.06 28.66 29.13
N SER A 47 1.76 28.92 30.23
CA SER A 47 2.45 30.19 30.46
C SER A 47 3.76 30.31 29.69
N LYS A 48 4.39 29.18 29.35
CA LYS A 48 5.65 29.10 28.60
C LYS A 48 5.76 27.79 27.81
N GLY A 49 6.63 27.80 26.80
CA GLY A 49 7.04 26.61 26.04
C GLY A 49 8.14 25.81 26.73
N ASN A 50 8.77 24.89 26.00
CA ASN A 50 9.88 24.11 26.52
C ASN A 50 11.18 24.94 26.66
N PRO A 51 12.11 24.54 27.56
CA PRO A 51 13.39 25.20 27.71
C PRO A 51 14.22 25.20 26.42
N ARG A 52 14.93 26.31 26.16
CA ARG A 52 15.71 26.52 24.94
C ARG A 52 17.19 26.71 25.24
N LYS A 53 18.07 26.19 24.37
CA LYS A 53 19.51 26.48 24.36
C LYS A 53 19.90 26.87 22.94
N ALA A 54 20.53 28.05 22.77
CA ALA A 54 20.95 28.58 21.47
C ALA A 54 19.83 28.63 20.39
N GLY A 55 18.56 28.77 20.79
CA GLY A 55 17.44 28.81 19.86
C GLY A 55 16.83 27.46 19.50
N GLU A 56 17.33 26.39 20.11
CA GLU A 56 16.90 25.00 19.93
C GLU A 56 16.22 24.45 21.20
N VAL A 57 15.29 23.52 21.04
CA VAL A 57 14.68 22.78 22.17
C VAL A 57 15.21 21.35 22.20
N TYR A 58 15.62 20.90 23.38
CA TYR A 58 16.16 19.56 23.64
C TYR A 58 15.22 18.79 24.57
N LEU A 59 15.22 17.45 24.46
CA LEU A 59 14.56 16.55 25.43
C LEU A 59 13.12 16.98 25.78
N ILE A 60 12.25 17.01 24.77
CA ILE A 60 10.84 17.38 24.93
C ILE A 60 10.10 16.20 25.55
N GLN A 61 9.64 16.37 26.79
CA GLN A 61 8.80 15.39 27.51
C GLN A 61 7.31 15.67 27.37
N SER A 62 6.94 16.88 26.97
CA SER A 62 5.54 17.27 26.77
C SER A 62 5.45 18.17 25.55
N PRO A 63 4.85 17.71 24.46
CA PRO A 63 4.75 18.47 23.23
C PRO A 63 3.83 19.68 23.44
N VAL A 64 4.12 20.76 22.72
CA VAL A 64 3.38 22.02 22.85
C VAL A 64 3.31 22.73 21.51
N LEU A 65 2.18 23.40 21.26
CA LEU A 65 2.00 24.31 20.15
C LEU A 65 2.29 25.74 20.59
N GLN A 66 3.16 26.41 19.86
CA GLN A 66 3.27 27.87 19.87
C GLN A 66 2.34 28.43 18.79
N VAL A 67 1.21 28.99 19.19
CA VAL A 67 0.26 29.66 18.30
C VAL A 67 0.69 31.11 18.12
N ILE A 68 0.96 31.53 16.88
CA ILE A 68 1.44 32.87 16.51
C ILE A 68 0.48 33.44 15.47
N ARG A 69 -0.31 34.43 15.88
CA ARG A 69 -1.40 34.97 15.05
C ARG A 69 -0.93 36.15 14.20
N THR A 70 -1.39 36.22 12.95
CA THR A 70 -1.11 37.38 12.10
C THR A 70 -1.92 38.61 12.54
N ASN A 71 -1.34 39.80 12.33
CA ASN A 71 -2.05 41.08 12.49
C ASN A 71 -2.86 41.47 11.23
N ASN A 72 -2.81 40.67 10.16
CA ASN A 72 -3.61 40.93 8.98
C ASN A 72 -5.12 40.87 9.31
N LYS A 73 -5.87 41.80 8.71
CA LYS A 73 -7.33 41.87 8.87
C LYS A 73 -7.99 40.64 8.25
N GLU A 74 -7.58 40.29 7.05
CA GLU A 74 -7.98 39.07 6.36
C GLU A 74 -6.95 37.97 6.58
N VAL A 75 -7.33 36.97 7.37
CA VAL A 75 -6.47 35.79 7.60
C VAL A 75 -6.78 34.72 6.57
N LYS A 76 -5.77 34.32 5.81
CA LYS A 76 -5.91 33.31 4.74
C LYS A 76 -6.11 31.91 5.32
N GLY A 77 -5.29 31.53 6.30
CA GLY A 77 -5.26 30.18 6.84
C GLY A 77 -4.37 30.03 8.05
N THR A 78 -4.13 28.78 8.42
CA THR A 78 -3.14 28.38 9.42
C THR A 78 -2.10 27.45 8.80
N VAL A 79 -0.82 27.67 9.16
CA VAL A 79 0.28 26.76 8.83
C VAL A 79 0.76 26.05 10.10
N LEU A 80 0.64 24.73 10.15
CA LEU A 80 1.29 23.89 11.15
C LEU A 80 2.74 23.65 10.73
N ILE A 81 3.70 24.10 11.53
CA ILE A 81 5.14 24.00 11.24
C ILE A 81 5.77 22.92 12.10
N PHE A 82 6.52 22.02 11.45
CA PHE A 82 7.43 21.07 12.07
C PHE A 82 8.88 21.47 11.76
N PRO A 83 9.61 22.07 12.72
CA PRO A 83 11.03 22.33 12.54
C PRO A 83 11.83 21.03 12.43
N GLY A 84 13.02 21.12 11.86
CA GLY A 84 14.06 20.12 11.80
C GLY A 84 14.87 20.05 13.10
N GLY A 85 16.13 19.61 12.97
CA GLY A 85 17.02 19.27 14.10
C GLY A 85 17.31 17.77 14.23
N GLY A 86 17.12 17.01 13.16
CA GLY A 86 17.54 15.59 13.08
C GLY A 86 16.85 14.64 14.05
N TYR A 87 15.66 14.98 14.55
CA TYR A 87 14.98 14.30 15.68
C TYR A 87 15.79 14.30 17.00
N LYS A 88 16.81 15.14 17.11
CA LYS A 88 17.62 15.31 18.33
C LYS A 88 17.22 16.58 19.07
N VAL A 89 16.95 17.63 18.31
CA VAL A 89 16.52 18.95 18.76
C VAL A 89 15.37 19.45 17.87
N VAL A 90 14.75 20.55 18.27
CA VAL A 90 13.77 21.29 17.45
C VAL A 90 14.26 22.73 17.22
N GLU A 91 14.48 23.09 15.95
CA GLU A 91 14.98 24.42 15.51
C GLU A 91 13.90 25.50 15.51
N VAL A 92 13.53 26.00 16.69
CA VAL A 92 12.40 26.93 16.85
C VAL A 92 12.68 28.38 16.43
N THR A 93 13.90 28.70 16.03
CA THR A 93 14.30 30.06 15.62
C THR A 93 14.25 30.24 14.11
N THR A 94 15.19 29.63 13.38
CA THR A 94 15.37 29.79 11.93
C THR A 94 14.31 29.07 11.11
N GLU A 95 13.78 27.96 11.63
CA GLU A 95 12.73 27.16 10.99
C GLU A 95 11.37 27.33 11.69
N GLY A 96 11.34 28.05 12.81
CA GLY A 96 10.14 28.38 13.58
C GLY A 96 9.79 29.86 13.52
N SER A 97 10.29 30.63 14.49
CA SER A 97 9.84 32.01 14.75
C SER A 97 10.08 32.98 13.58
N LEU A 98 11.19 32.85 12.84
CA LEU A 98 11.46 33.66 11.65
C LEU A 98 10.51 33.31 10.49
N VAL A 99 10.28 32.01 10.27
CA VAL A 99 9.30 31.52 9.29
C VAL A 99 7.89 31.99 9.64
N ALA A 100 7.54 31.97 10.94
CA ALA A 100 6.26 32.47 11.42
C ALA A 100 6.07 33.96 11.13
N ALA A 101 7.11 34.77 11.34
CA ALA A 101 7.08 36.19 11.00
C ALA A 101 6.88 36.43 9.50
N PHE A 102 7.54 35.64 8.64
CA PHE A 102 7.34 35.69 7.19
C PHE A 102 5.90 35.30 6.79
N LEU A 103 5.38 34.17 7.27
CA LEU A 103 4.03 33.71 6.97
C LEU A 103 2.94 34.65 7.52
N ASN A 104 3.16 35.26 8.69
CA ASN A 104 2.28 36.28 9.23
C ASN A 104 2.18 37.49 8.29
N LYS A 105 3.29 37.95 7.68
CA LYS A 105 3.27 39.02 6.67
C LYS A 105 2.43 38.62 5.45
N LEU A 106 2.45 37.35 5.06
CA LEU A 106 1.63 36.80 3.98
C LEU A 106 0.15 36.58 4.35
N GLY A 107 -0.23 36.78 5.62
CA GLY A 107 -1.62 36.68 6.09
C GLY A 107 -2.01 35.33 6.69
N TYR A 108 -1.05 34.49 7.08
CA TYR A 108 -1.31 33.20 7.73
C TYR A 108 -1.06 33.28 9.24
N ASP A 109 -1.94 32.65 10.02
CA ASP A 109 -1.64 32.26 11.39
C ASP A 109 -0.67 31.06 11.38
N VAL A 110 0.14 30.90 12.42
CA VAL A 110 1.10 29.79 12.54
C VAL A 110 0.86 29.01 13.83
N ALA A 111 0.93 27.69 13.74
CA ALA A 111 1.04 26.79 14.87
C ALA A 111 2.38 26.06 14.74
N LEU A 112 3.35 26.41 15.57
CA LEU A 112 4.67 25.77 15.59
C LEU A 112 4.66 24.64 16.61
N LEU A 113 4.93 23.40 16.18
CA LEU A 113 4.95 22.25 17.08
C LEU A 113 6.36 21.98 17.60
N GLU A 114 6.51 22.02 18.94
CA GLU A 114 7.65 21.45 19.64
C GLU A 114 7.30 19.98 19.96
N TYR A 115 7.80 19.03 19.17
CA TYR A 115 7.49 17.59 19.23
C TYR A 115 8.59 16.76 19.90
N HIS A 116 8.28 15.54 20.34
CA HIS A 116 9.24 14.64 20.99
C HIS A 116 10.50 14.40 20.15
N VAL A 117 11.66 14.55 20.78
CA VAL A 117 13.00 14.32 20.22
C VAL A 117 13.89 13.58 21.21
N SER A 118 14.94 12.90 20.72
CA SER A 118 15.93 12.20 21.56
C SER A 118 15.36 11.11 22.50
N ALA A 119 14.30 10.40 22.09
CA ALA A 119 13.67 9.30 22.84
C ALA A 119 14.12 7.89 22.38
N GLY A 120 15.34 7.77 21.83
CA GLY A 120 15.88 6.52 21.29
C GLY A 120 15.06 5.98 20.11
N ALA A 121 14.85 4.66 20.07
CA ALA A 121 14.12 3.98 19.00
C ALA A 121 12.65 4.47 18.85
N ASN A 122 12.05 4.99 19.92
CA ASN A 122 10.65 5.44 19.92
C ASN A 122 10.46 6.86 19.38
N THR A 123 11.55 7.60 19.10
CA THR A 123 11.50 9.03 18.76
C THR A 123 10.57 9.32 17.58
N ARG A 124 10.68 8.55 16.48
CA ARG A 124 9.85 8.77 15.26
C ARG A 124 8.37 8.51 15.53
N ALA A 125 8.06 7.48 16.30
CA ALA A 125 6.68 7.10 16.63
C ALA A 125 6.01 8.15 17.53
N LEU A 126 6.73 8.62 18.57
CA LEU A 126 6.23 9.68 19.46
C LEU A 126 6.02 11.00 18.72
N ALA A 127 6.99 11.42 17.89
CA ALA A 127 6.87 12.64 17.09
C ALA A 127 5.65 12.57 16.14
N LEU A 128 5.41 11.42 15.51
CA LEU A 128 4.25 11.22 14.64
C LEU A 128 2.93 11.26 15.42
N ALA A 129 2.88 10.70 16.63
CA ALA A 129 1.72 10.80 17.52
C ALA A 129 1.43 12.26 17.91
N ASP A 130 2.47 13.05 18.21
CA ASP A 130 2.32 14.49 18.48
C ASP A 130 1.78 15.23 17.26
N ALA A 131 2.34 14.96 16.07
CA ALA A 131 1.92 15.61 14.83
C ALA A 131 0.46 15.30 14.48
N LYS A 132 0.01 14.05 14.67
CA LYS A 132 -1.40 13.66 14.50
C LYS A 132 -2.31 14.40 15.47
N THR A 133 -1.94 14.45 16.75
CA THR A 133 -2.74 15.10 17.78
C THR A 133 -2.81 16.61 17.54
N ALA A 134 -1.69 17.24 17.19
CA ALA A 134 -1.64 18.64 16.80
C ALA A 134 -2.52 18.93 15.58
N TRP A 135 -2.45 18.10 14.54
CA TRP A 135 -3.29 18.24 13.36
C TRP A 135 -4.77 18.11 13.70
N GLN A 136 -5.16 17.09 14.47
CA GLN A 136 -6.53 16.91 14.93
C GLN A 136 -7.04 18.10 15.77
N LEU A 137 -6.18 18.66 16.62
CA LEU A 137 -6.50 19.84 17.41
C LEU A 137 -6.76 21.06 16.50
N LEU A 138 -5.98 21.26 15.44
CA LEU A 138 -6.23 22.32 14.46
C LEU A 138 -7.52 22.09 13.65
N GLN A 139 -7.86 20.85 13.35
CA GLN A 139 -9.11 20.52 12.64
C GLN A 139 -10.34 20.77 13.52
N THR A 140 -10.27 20.46 14.81
CA THR A 140 -11.45 20.44 15.70
C THR A 140 -11.58 21.67 16.60
N LYS A 141 -10.47 22.32 16.98
CA LYS A 141 -10.46 23.42 17.97
C LYS A 141 -9.81 24.71 17.47
N ALA A 142 -9.51 24.87 16.17
CA ALA A 142 -8.85 26.08 15.64
C ALA A 142 -9.47 27.40 16.12
N ALA A 143 -10.81 27.53 16.11
CA ALA A 143 -11.48 28.75 16.56
C ALA A 143 -11.25 29.04 18.06
N ALA A 144 -11.23 28.00 18.91
CA ALA A 144 -10.91 28.13 20.33
C ALA A 144 -9.45 28.55 20.57
N LEU A 145 -8.56 28.14 19.66
CA LEU A 145 -7.16 28.59 19.63
C LEU A 145 -7.00 29.99 19.00
N GLY A 146 -8.09 30.67 18.62
CA GLY A 146 -8.07 31.98 18.00
C GLY A 146 -7.47 32.00 16.59
N LEU A 147 -7.44 30.85 15.90
CA LEU A 147 -7.01 30.72 14.52
C LEU A 147 -8.19 31.02 13.59
N ARG A 148 -8.01 31.94 12.65
CA ARG A 148 -9.15 32.62 11.99
C ARG A 148 -9.36 32.23 10.51
N GLY A 149 -8.32 31.74 9.84
CA GLY A 149 -8.37 31.41 8.42
C GLY A 149 -9.01 30.05 8.12
N LYS A 150 -9.44 29.85 6.87
CA LYS A 150 -10.06 28.59 6.42
C LYS A 150 -9.04 27.57 5.92
N GLU A 151 -7.96 28.04 5.29
CA GLU A 151 -6.94 27.13 4.78
C GLU A 151 -6.19 26.43 5.92
N ARG A 152 -5.80 25.18 5.67
CA ARG A 152 -5.11 24.30 6.59
C ARG A 152 -3.87 23.76 5.89
N ASN A 153 -2.71 24.18 6.36
CA ASN A 153 -1.46 23.92 5.68
C ASN A 153 -0.47 23.24 6.63
N ILE A 154 0.39 22.40 6.09
CA ILE A 154 1.49 21.77 6.83
C ILE A 154 2.81 22.18 6.19
N MET A 155 3.77 22.56 7.01
CA MET A 155 5.15 22.86 6.62
C MET A 155 6.13 22.05 7.46
N GLY A 156 7.16 21.51 6.83
CA GLY A 156 8.24 20.81 7.54
C GLY A 156 9.62 21.10 6.95
N PHE A 157 10.62 21.17 7.82
CA PHE A 157 12.03 21.41 7.47
C PHE A 157 12.89 20.21 7.83
N SER A 158 13.80 19.73 6.97
CA SER A 158 14.69 18.59 7.25
C SER A 158 13.95 17.40 7.91
N ALA A 159 14.30 17.04 9.16
CA ALA A 159 13.62 16.03 9.98
C ALA A 159 12.12 16.30 10.20
N GLY A 160 11.72 17.56 10.36
CA GLY A 160 10.32 17.98 10.39
C GLY A 160 9.63 17.86 9.04
N GLY A 161 10.38 17.92 7.93
CA GLY A 161 9.91 17.58 6.58
C GLY A 161 9.55 16.09 6.47
N HIS A 162 10.39 15.21 7.02
CA HIS A 162 10.05 13.80 7.18
C HIS A 162 8.77 13.62 8.01
N LEU A 163 8.63 14.35 9.12
CA LEU A 163 7.46 14.26 9.99
C LEU A 163 6.18 14.70 9.27
N ALA A 164 6.24 15.81 8.52
CA ALA A 164 5.15 16.30 7.68
C ALA A 164 4.69 15.25 6.64
N ALA A 165 5.65 14.65 5.93
CA ALA A 165 5.38 13.62 4.94
C ALA A 165 4.85 12.31 5.58
N SER A 166 5.35 11.96 6.77
CA SER A 166 4.85 10.80 7.53
C SER A 166 3.41 11.01 7.98
N LEU A 167 3.07 12.21 8.47
CA LEU A 167 1.72 12.55 8.89
C LEU A 167 0.74 12.44 7.73
N ILE A 168 1.02 13.11 6.59
CA ILE A 168 0.08 13.13 5.47
C ILE A 168 -0.15 11.75 4.85
N GLN A 169 0.87 10.87 4.86
CA GLN A 169 0.74 9.48 4.39
C GLN A 169 -0.37 8.73 5.15
N GLU A 170 -0.61 9.05 6.42
CA GLU A 170 -1.61 8.40 7.26
C GLU A 170 -2.97 9.11 7.30
N LEU A 171 -3.09 10.26 6.64
CA LEU A 171 -4.34 11.01 6.59
C LEU A 171 -5.27 10.48 5.49
N ALA A 172 -6.52 10.26 5.86
CA ALA A 172 -7.59 10.07 4.88
C ALA A 172 -7.70 11.28 3.95
N PRO A 173 -8.16 11.11 2.69
CA PRO A 173 -8.23 12.21 1.72
C PRO A 173 -8.94 13.47 2.22
N ALA A 174 -10.03 13.31 2.98
CA ALA A 174 -10.81 14.43 3.55
C ALA A 174 -10.11 15.17 4.70
N ALA A 175 -9.07 14.58 5.29
CA ALA A 175 -8.30 15.15 6.39
C ALA A 175 -6.96 15.74 5.95
N GLN A 176 -6.57 15.61 4.67
CA GLN A 176 -5.33 16.15 4.13
C GLN A 176 -5.31 17.70 4.16
N PRO A 177 -4.14 18.34 4.29
CA PRO A 177 -4.03 19.79 4.21
C PRO A 177 -4.31 20.31 2.80
N ASP A 178 -4.60 21.60 2.66
CA ASP A 178 -4.65 22.27 1.36
C ASP A 178 -3.27 22.23 0.68
N ASN A 179 -2.21 22.53 1.45
CA ASN A 179 -0.83 22.51 0.98
C ASN A 179 0.10 21.76 1.95
N LEU A 180 0.96 20.91 1.38
CA LEU A 180 2.12 20.31 2.03
C LEU A 180 3.38 21.03 1.53
N MET A 181 4.13 21.64 2.45
CA MET A 181 5.33 22.41 2.14
C MET A 181 6.54 21.76 2.80
N LEU A 182 7.42 21.15 2.02
CA LEU A 182 8.61 20.44 2.50
C LEU A 182 9.86 21.22 2.09
N ILE A 183 10.63 21.70 3.05
CA ILE A 183 11.84 22.48 2.79
C ILE A 183 13.04 21.59 3.15
N TYR A 184 13.85 21.22 2.15
CA TYR A 184 14.96 20.26 2.25
C TYR A 184 14.63 19.02 3.12
N PRO A 185 13.51 18.32 2.86
CA PRO A 185 13.11 17.22 3.72
C PRO A 185 14.22 16.15 3.80
N ALA A 186 14.47 15.67 5.00
CA ALA A 186 15.44 14.61 5.24
C ALA A 186 14.77 13.24 5.28
N PHE A 187 15.55 12.16 5.20
CA PHE A 187 15.13 10.81 5.58
C PHE A 187 13.99 10.17 4.76
N LEU A 188 13.55 10.78 3.65
CA LEU A 188 12.42 10.24 2.86
C LEU A 188 12.76 8.92 2.13
N ASN A 189 14.03 8.54 2.06
CA ASN A 189 14.52 7.27 1.54
C ASN A 189 14.77 6.21 2.62
N GLU A 190 14.52 6.49 3.90
CA GLU A 190 14.67 5.49 4.96
C GLU A 190 13.72 4.30 4.69
N THR A 191 14.26 3.09 4.66
CA THR A 191 13.48 1.86 4.48
C THR A 191 13.27 1.14 5.81
N ARG A 192 12.34 0.19 5.83
CA ARG A 192 12.15 -0.71 6.98
C ARG A 192 13.09 -1.91 6.87
N PRO A 193 13.50 -2.54 7.98
CA PRO A 193 14.19 -3.83 7.93
C PRO A 193 13.43 -4.84 7.06
N GLY A 194 14.15 -5.55 6.20
CA GLY A 194 13.57 -6.51 5.26
C GLY A 194 12.75 -5.88 4.13
N SER A 195 12.96 -4.59 3.82
CA SER A 195 12.36 -3.94 2.66
C SER A 195 13.27 -2.89 2.02
N VAL A 196 13.23 -2.80 0.69
CA VAL A 196 13.86 -1.72 -0.09
C VAL A 196 12.91 -0.56 -0.42
N TYR A 197 11.65 -0.64 0.01
CA TYR A 197 10.67 0.42 -0.22
C TYR A 197 10.87 1.56 0.79
N PRO A 198 10.79 2.83 0.35
CA PRO A 198 10.76 3.96 1.27
C PRO A 198 9.61 3.83 2.28
N SER A 199 9.92 4.07 3.55
CA SER A 199 8.94 4.01 4.65
C SER A 199 7.89 5.12 4.56
N VAL A 200 8.26 6.23 3.90
CA VAL A 200 7.43 7.42 3.70
C VAL A 200 7.32 7.70 2.20
N LEU A 201 6.10 7.69 1.70
CA LEU A 201 5.72 7.99 0.32
C LEU A 201 4.47 8.89 0.34
N PRO A 202 4.16 9.55 -0.78
CA PRO A 202 2.90 10.24 -0.94
C PRO A 202 1.69 9.32 -0.66
N PRO A 203 0.56 9.86 -0.14
CA PRO A 203 -0.66 9.08 0.02
C PRO A 203 -1.17 8.62 -1.36
N ALA A 204 -1.83 7.45 -1.41
CA ALA A 204 -2.31 6.88 -2.66
C ALA A 204 -3.37 7.77 -3.38
N GLU A 205 -4.13 8.54 -2.61
CA GLU A 205 -5.03 9.57 -3.11
C GLU A 205 -4.58 10.94 -2.60
N ILE A 206 -4.18 11.83 -3.51
CA ILE A 206 -3.64 13.15 -3.17
C ILE A 206 -4.72 14.22 -3.38
N ARG A 207 -5.04 14.96 -2.33
CA ARG A 207 -5.88 16.17 -2.39
C ARG A 207 -5.07 17.45 -2.21
N SER A 208 -3.99 17.38 -1.43
CA SER A 208 -3.08 18.49 -1.19
C SER A 208 -2.30 18.93 -2.43
N ARG A 209 -1.80 20.16 -2.40
CA ARG A 209 -0.74 20.63 -3.31
C ARG A 209 0.62 20.49 -2.62
N LEU A 210 1.64 20.06 -3.34
CA LEU A 210 3.02 19.99 -2.85
C LEU A 210 3.81 21.24 -3.21
N PHE A 211 4.57 21.75 -2.26
CA PHE A 211 5.73 22.59 -2.50
C PHE A 211 6.93 21.89 -1.87
N THR A 212 7.92 21.48 -2.66
CA THR A 212 9.16 20.93 -2.10
C THR A 212 10.40 21.45 -2.82
N LEU A 213 11.49 21.62 -2.08
CA LEU A 213 12.76 22.02 -2.67
C LEU A 213 13.96 21.52 -1.88
N VAL A 214 15.09 21.42 -2.55
CA VAL A 214 16.41 21.04 -2.00
C VAL A 214 17.50 21.74 -2.80
N ALA A 215 18.67 21.97 -2.20
CA ALA A 215 19.84 22.49 -2.92
C ALA A 215 20.63 21.34 -3.59
N ALA A 216 21.18 21.57 -4.77
CA ALA A 216 21.90 20.54 -5.55
C ALA A 216 23.25 20.17 -4.93
N ASP A 217 23.85 21.11 -4.18
CA ASP A 217 25.08 20.94 -3.41
C ASP A 217 24.83 20.41 -1.98
N ASP A 218 23.60 20.00 -1.67
CA ASP A 218 23.29 19.19 -0.49
C ASP A 218 23.79 17.74 -0.69
N THR A 219 23.70 16.91 0.35
CA THR A 219 24.09 15.50 0.29
C THR A 219 23.31 14.75 -0.80
N PRO A 220 23.97 13.90 -1.63
CA PRO A 220 23.32 13.21 -2.75
C PRO A 220 22.07 12.41 -2.34
N GLU A 221 22.08 11.81 -1.16
CA GLU A 221 20.96 11.04 -0.61
C GLU A 221 19.74 11.92 -0.34
N LEU A 222 19.93 13.12 0.20
CA LEU A 222 18.86 14.08 0.48
C LEU A 222 18.30 14.68 -0.81
N VAL A 223 19.18 15.02 -1.76
CA VAL A 223 18.76 15.48 -3.09
C VAL A 223 17.93 14.42 -3.80
N SER A 224 18.41 13.17 -3.80
CA SER A 224 17.72 12.04 -4.43
C SER A 224 16.38 11.76 -3.76
N SER A 225 16.32 11.68 -2.44
CA SER A 225 15.07 11.37 -1.72
C SER A 225 14.00 12.46 -1.88
N CYS A 226 14.37 13.74 -1.82
CA CYS A 226 13.47 14.86 -2.12
C CYS A 226 12.97 14.81 -3.58
N THR A 227 13.87 14.52 -4.52
CA THR A 227 13.56 14.42 -5.96
C THR A 227 12.60 13.26 -6.24
N GLN A 228 12.87 12.07 -5.71
CA GLN A 228 12.01 10.91 -5.89
C GLN A 228 10.62 11.17 -5.27
N TYR A 229 10.54 11.73 -4.07
CA TYR A 229 9.25 12.05 -3.44
C TYR A 229 8.44 13.04 -4.29
N GLY A 230 9.07 14.10 -4.81
CA GLY A 230 8.41 15.06 -5.70
C GLY A 230 7.93 14.43 -7.02
N LYS A 231 8.73 13.54 -7.61
CA LYS A 231 8.36 12.79 -8.81
C LYS A 231 7.20 11.82 -8.55
N ILE A 232 7.22 11.09 -7.44
CA ILE A 232 6.13 10.18 -7.04
C ILE A 232 4.85 10.98 -6.79
N TRP A 233 4.94 12.12 -6.11
CA TRP A 233 3.78 12.97 -5.84
C TRP A 233 3.07 13.40 -7.12
N LYS A 234 3.81 13.95 -8.09
CA LYS A 234 3.25 14.28 -9.41
C LYS A 234 2.74 13.03 -10.13
N GLY A 235 3.49 11.95 -10.01
CA GLY A 235 3.15 10.65 -10.54
C GLY A 235 1.84 10.08 -10.04
N TYR A 236 1.45 10.36 -8.80
CA TYR A 236 0.19 9.93 -8.18
C TYR A 236 -0.94 10.94 -8.44
N ASP A 237 -0.88 11.63 -9.59
CA ASP A 237 -1.84 12.67 -9.98
C ASP A 237 -1.85 13.89 -9.04
N GLY A 238 -0.83 14.01 -8.19
CA GLY A 238 -0.68 15.10 -7.24
C GLY A 238 -0.26 16.40 -7.91
N ARG A 239 -0.84 17.51 -7.45
CA ARG A 239 -0.47 18.85 -7.90
C ARG A 239 0.68 19.39 -7.08
N GLY A 240 1.53 20.21 -7.68
CA GLY A 240 2.58 20.90 -6.93
C GLY A 240 3.84 21.22 -7.72
N THR A 241 4.78 21.83 -7.01
CA THR A 241 6.12 22.15 -7.51
C THR A 241 7.17 21.44 -6.67
N PHE A 242 8.17 20.91 -7.35
CA PHE A 242 9.37 20.33 -6.78
C PHE A 242 10.54 21.01 -7.50
N LYS A 243 11.53 21.50 -6.74
CA LYS A 243 12.67 22.27 -7.29
C LYS A 243 13.98 21.81 -6.69
N VAL A 244 14.97 21.55 -7.54
CA VAL A 244 16.38 21.44 -7.14
C VAL A 244 17.02 22.79 -7.45
N LEU A 245 17.47 23.50 -6.42
CA LEU A 245 18.14 24.79 -6.55
C LEU A 245 19.65 24.59 -6.74
N PRO A 246 20.36 25.41 -7.53
CA PRO A 246 21.78 25.19 -7.84
C PRO A 246 22.71 25.06 -6.62
N ASP A 247 22.54 25.89 -5.60
CA ASP A 247 23.42 25.95 -4.43
C ASP A 247 22.72 26.53 -3.19
N GLY A 248 23.33 26.30 -2.02
CA GLY A 248 22.88 26.80 -0.72
C GLY A 248 23.04 25.80 0.43
N GLY A 249 23.39 24.54 0.13
CA GLY A 249 23.63 23.48 1.09
C GLY A 249 22.38 23.05 1.87
N HIS A 250 22.60 22.27 2.95
CA HIS A 250 21.54 21.84 3.87
C HIS A 250 21.26 22.90 4.94
N GLY A 251 20.04 22.88 5.50
CA GLY A 251 19.73 23.63 6.73
C GLY A 251 19.68 25.15 6.56
N PHE A 252 19.39 25.64 5.35
CA PHE A 252 19.36 27.08 5.09
C PHE A 252 18.22 27.82 5.82
N GLY A 253 17.13 27.13 6.21
CA GLY A 253 16.02 27.69 6.98
C GLY A 253 15.64 29.12 6.55
N MET A 254 15.33 29.99 7.51
CA MET A 254 15.22 31.43 7.30
C MET A 254 16.40 32.19 7.94
N VAL A 255 17.64 31.80 7.63
CA VAL A 255 18.84 32.51 8.13
C VAL A 255 18.99 33.89 7.48
N THR A 256 19.69 34.82 8.14
CA THR A 256 19.95 36.18 7.60
C THR A 256 21.46 36.45 7.56
N PRO A 257 22.06 36.71 6.37
CA PRO A 257 21.45 36.61 5.04
C PRO A 257 21.32 35.14 4.56
N LEU A 258 20.27 34.84 3.81
CA LEU A 258 20.21 33.61 2.99
C LEU A 258 21.31 33.67 1.91
N ARG A 259 21.86 32.52 1.54
CA ARG A 259 23.00 32.41 0.61
C ARG A 259 22.66 31.56 -0.61
N GLY A 260 23.39 31.78 -1.69
CA GLY A 260 23.20 31.05 -2.95
C GLY A 260 21.78 31.20 -3.51
N ALA A 261 21.38 30.24 -4.33
CA ALA A 261 20.06 30.16 -4.96
C ALA A 261 18.95 29.90 -3.95
N THR A 262 19.24 29.26 -2.82
CA THR A 262 18.25 29.08 -1.74
C THR A 262 17.71 30.40 -1.20
N ALA A 263 18.39 31.54 -1.38
CA ALA A 263 17.85 32.85 -1.03
C ALA A 263 16.50 33.20 -1.71
N GLN A 264 16.14 32.49 -2.78
CA GLN A 264 14.87 32.66 -3.50
C GLN A 264 13.73 31.81 -2.93
N TRP A 265 13.98 30.86 -2.02
CA TRP A 265 12.95 29.95 -1.54
C TRP A 265 11.72 30.65 -0.92
N PRO A 266 11.84 31.77 -0.15
CA PRO A 266 10.68 32.44 0.42
C PRO A 266 9.78 33.06 -0.66
N SER A 267 10.36 33.70 -1.68
CA SER A 267 9.58 34.28 -2.77
C SER A 267 8.92 33.20 -3.63
N MET A 268 9.60 32.07 -3.87
CA MET A 268 9.01 30.91 -4.56
C MET A 268 7.81 30.34 -3.80
N LEU A 269 7.92 30.23 -2.47
CA LEU A 269 6.82 29.79 -1.62
C LEU A 269 5.65 30.77 -1.64
N GLN A 270 5.93 32.07 -1.56
CA GLN A 270 4.90 33.11 -1.67
C GLN A 270 4.13 32.98 -2.98
N THR A 271 4.84 32.87 -4.11
CA THR A 271 4.23 32.66 -5.44
C THR A 271 3.36 31.40 -5.47
N PHE A 272 3.82 30.30 -4.87
CA PHE A 272 3.04 29.05 -4.81
C PHE A 272 1.74 29.20 -4.00
N LEU A 273 1.77 29.94 -2.89
CA LEU A 273 0.61 30.21 -2.03
C LEU A 273 -0.37 31.21 -2.66
N GLU A 274 0.12 32.16 -3.46
CA GLU A 274 -0.69 33.14 -4.17
C GLU A 274 -1.33 32.55 -5.44
N ASN A 275 -0.60 31.72 -6.17
CA ASN A 275 -1.10 31.02 -7.36
C ASN A 275 -1.96 29.82 -6.94
N LYS A 276 -3.21 30.12 -6.58
CA LYS A 276 -4.26 29.11 -6.42
C LYS A 276 -4.81 28.74 -7.78
N ASP A 277 -4.02 28.05 -8.61
CA ASP A 277 -4.47 27.66 -9.95
C ASP A 277 -5.90 27.09 -9.86
N SER A 278 -6.81 27.75 -10.59
CA SER A 278 -8.17 27.30 -10.76
C SER A 278 -8.14 25.94 -11.43
N ILE A 279 -9.12 25.09 -11.09
CA ILE A 279 -9.30 23.77 -11.68
C ILE A 279 -9.36 23.95 -13.20
N ALA A 280 -8.29 23.60 -13.90
CA ALA A 280 -8.38 23.37 -15.33
C ALA A 280 -9.34 22.18 -15.51
N LEU A 281 -10.42 22.41 -16.25
CA LEU A 281 -11.29 21.35 -16.77
C LEU A 281 -10.42 20.21 -17.28
N THR A 282 -10.80 18.98 -16.93
CA THR A 282 -10.14 17.73 -17.33
C THR A 282 -9.79 17.76 -18.81
N SER A 283 -8.52 18.05 -19.12
CA SER A 283 -7.98 17.82 -20.45
C SER A 283 -8.18 16.34 -20.77
N ILE A 284 -8.48 16.03 -22.04
CA ILE A 284 -8.59 14.64 -22.50
C ILE A 284 -7.33 13.89 -22.06
N ASN A 285 -7.50 12.70 -21.48
CA ASN A 285 -6.38 11.90 -21.03
C ASN A 285 -5.51 11.51 -22.24
N PRO A 286 -4.26 12.01 -22.35
CA PRO A 286 -3.46 11.83 -23.56
C PRO A 286 -3.16 10.36 -23.85
N THR A 287 -3.07 9.50 -22.84
CA THR A 287 -2.84 8.05 -22.99
C THR A 287 -4.02 7.32 -23.63
N ALA A 288 -5.21 7.94 -23.62
CA ALA A 288 -6.44 7.44 -24.22
C ALA A 288 -6.66 7.98 -25.63
N ILE A 289 -5.79 8.87 -26.13
CA ILE A 289 -5.85 9.38 -27.49
C ILE A 289 -4.99 8.47 -28.37
N ALA A 290 -5.63 7.68 -29.23
CA ALA A 290 -4.94 6.83 -30.19
C ALA A 290 -3.92 7.67 -31.00
N THR A 291 -2.64 7.28 -30.92
CA THR A 291 -1.53 7.98 -31.56
C THR A 291 -0.68 6.97 -32.33
N GLU A 292 -0.53 7.18 -33.64
CA GLU A 292 0.25 6.29 -34.49
C GLU A 292 1.68 6.11 -33.94
N GLY A 293 2.13 4.85 -33.88
CA GLY A 293 3.49 4.51 -33.45
C GLY A 293 4.49 4.56 -34.61
N TYR A 294 5.78 4.54 -34.29
CA TYR A 294 6.85 4.73 -35.29
C TYR A 294 7.11 3.51 -36.20
N SER A 295 6.59 2.33 -35.87
CA SER A 295 6.97 1.06 -36.51
C SER A 295 5.96 0.62 -37.57
N HIS A 296 5.75 1.43 -38.60
CA HIS A 296 4.73 1.19 -39.65
C HIS A 296 4.89 -0.18 -40.33
N ALA A 297 6.11 -0.56 -40.73
CA ALA A 297 6.35 -1.85 -41.40
C ALA A 297 5.97 -3.06 -40.51
N ARG A 298 6.21 -2.96 -39.19
CA ARG A 298 5.80 -4.01 -38.26
C ARG A 298 4.28 -4.03 -38.13
N HIS A 299 3.64 -2.88 -38.02
CA HIS A 299 2.18 -2.80 -37.98
C HIS A 299 1.56 -3.44 -39.23
N GLU A 300 2.04 -3.12 -40.43
CA GLU A 300 1.60 -3.74 -41.69
C GLU A 300 1.80 -5.26 -41.68
N GLN A 301 2.95 -5.74 -41.20
CA GLN A 301 3.22 -7.17 -41.05
C GLN A 301 2.20 -7.84 -40.10
N LYS A 302 1.85 -7.19 -38.97
CA LYS A 302 0.87 -7.72 -38.02
C LYS A 302 -0.54 -7.71 -38.59
N VAL A 303 -0.95 -6.66 -39.29
CA VAL A 303 -2.23 -6.61 -40.00
C VAL A 303 -2.31 -7.71 -41.06
N ALA A 304 -1.23 -7.96 -41.81
CA ALA A 304 -1.18 -9.06 -42.78
C ALA A 304 -1.28 -10.44 -42.11
N ALA A 305 -0.61 -10.65 -40.97
CA ALA A 305 -0.73 -11.89 -40.20
C ALA A 305 -2.14 -12.10 -39.62
N VAL A 306 -2.79 -11.03 -39.16
CA VAL A 306 -4.18 -11.05 -38.68
C VAL A 306 -5.14 -11.41 -39.81
N ALA A 307 -4.86 -10.99 -41.05
CA ALA A 307 -5.70 -11.32 -42.19
C ALA A 307 -5.49 -12.77 -42.71
N SER A 308 -4.38 -13.43 -42.39
CA SER A 308 -4.03 -14.73 -42.98
C SER A 308 -4.67 -15.93 -42.27
N GLN A 309 -4.99 -15.82 -40.99
CA GLN A 309 -5.58 -16.91 -40.19
C GLN A 309 -6.29 -16.40 -38.94
N GLN A 310 -7.06 -17.28 -38.27
CA GLN A 310 -7.64 -17.03 -36.95
C GLN A 310 -6.68 -17.48 -35.85
N PHE A 311 -6.63 -16.74 -34.75
CA PHE A 311 -5.79 -17.07 -33.59
C PHE A 311 -6.67 -17.36 -32.37
N ASP A 312 -6.32 -18.38 -31.57
CA ASP A 312 -7.04 -18.68 -30.32
C ASP A 312 -6.54 -17.82 -29.14
N LEU A 313 -5.29 -17.34 -29.21
CA LEU A 313 -4.66 -16.47 -28.21
C LEU A 313 -4.01 -15.27 -28.91
N ILE A 314 -4.22 -14.06 -28.40
CA ILE A 314 -3.51 -12.86 -28.86
C ILE A 314 -2.79 -12.21 -27.67
N MET A 315 -1.49 -11.99 -27.78
CA MET A 315 -0.68 -11.31 -26.77
C MET A 315 -0.41 -9.87 -27.20
N ILE A 316 -0.89 -8.89 -26.44
CA ILE A 316 -0.75 -7.46 -26.72
C ILE A 316 0.18 -6.84 -25.69
N GLY A 317 1.16 -6.05 -26.15
CA GLY A 317 2.02 -5.32 -25.23
C GLY A 317 3.16 -4.55 -25.86
N ASN A 318 4.16 -4.24 -25.03
CA ASN A 318 5.34 -3.46 -25.43
C ASN A 318 6.54 -4.35 -25.82
N SER A 319 7.78 -3.86 -25.61
CA SER A 319 9.04 -4.58 -25.81
C SER A 319 9.10 -5.92 -25.06
N ILE A 320 8.49 -6.01 -23.87
CA ILE A 320 8.43 -7.24 -23.06
C ILE A 320 7.69 -8.33 -23.84
N THR A 321 6.54 -8.01 -24.42
CA THR A 321 5.79 -8.96 -25.26
C THR A 321 6.48 -9.20 -26.61
N ASN A 322 7.05 -8.15 -27.21
CA ASN A 322 7.79 -8.24 -28.47
C ASN A 322 8.99 -9.21 -28.39
N ASN A 323 9.62 -9.32 -27.22
CA ASN A 323 10.81 -10.16 -27.02
C ASN A 323 10.57 -11.65 -27.31
N PHE A 324 9.33 -12.16 -27.24
CA PHE A 324 9.04 -13.54 -27.61
C PHE A 324 9.37 -13.89 -29.07
N GLU A 325 9.55 -12.91 -29.95
CA GLU A 325 10.02 -13.15 -31.33
C GLU A 325 11.52 -13.39 -31.43
N LYS A 326 12.30 -13.01 -30.42
CA LYS A 326 13.75 -13.24 -30.41
C LYS A 326 14.04 -14.73 -30.21
N ALA A 327 15.08 -15.23 -30.89
CA ALA A 327 15.48 -16.63 -30.84
C ALA A 327 15.63 -17.18 -29.40
N ALA A 328 16.17 -16.38 -28.48
CA ALA A 328 16.37 -16.79 -27.08
C ALA A 328 15.07 -17.05 -26.30
N TYR A 329 13.93 -16.54 -26.75
CA TYR A 329 12.63 -16.67 -26.07
C TYR A 329 11.72 -17.69 -26.76
N GLN A 330 12.11 -18.19 -27.94
CA GLN A 330 11.35 -19.18 -28.69
C GLN A 330 11.05 -20.46 -27.89
N PRO A 331 11.96 -21.00 -27.04
CA PRO A 331 11.62 -22.15 -26.21
C PRO A 331 10.39 -21.92 -25.31
N VAL A 332 10.24 -20.71 -24.75
CA VAL A 332 9.05 -20.35 -23.96
C VAL A 332 7.82 -20.23 -24.86
N TRP A 333 7.97 -19.57 -26.02
CA TRP A 333 6.90 -19.39 -26.99
C TRP A 333 6.33 -20.73 -27.49
N GLU A 334 7.20 -21.63 -27.92
CA GLU A 334 6.83 -22.94 -28.45
C GLU A 334 6.19 -23.85 -27.40
N GLN A 335 6.54 -23.67 -26.12
CA GLN A 335 5.93 -24.43 -25.03
C GLN A 335 4.53 -23.90 -24.67
N PHE A 336 4.39 -22.58 -24.45
CA PHE A 336 3.19 -22.03 -23.81
C PHE A 336 2.18 -21.39 -24.77
N TYR A 337 2.63 -20.89 -25.92
CA TYR A 337 1.83 -20.00 -26.77
C TYR A 337 1.61 -20.55 -28.18
N ALA A 338 2.64 -21.05 -28.87
CA ALA A 338 2.48 -21.59 -30.22
C ALA A 338 1.41 -22.72 -30.34
N PRO A 339 1.30 -23.67 -29.38
CA PRO A 339 0.26 -24.71 -29.41
C PRO A 339 -1.17 -24.18 -29.22
N ARG A 340 -1.31 -22.90 -28.86
CA ARG A 340 -2.59 -22.19 -28.72
C ARG A 340 -2.85 -21.29 -29.93
N HIS A 341 -2.19 -21.56 -31.07
CA HIS A 341 -2.25 -20.73 -32.27
C HIS A 341 -2.16 -19.24 -31.90
N ALA A 342 -1.10 -18.86 -31.18
CA ALA A 342 -0.99 -17.53 -30.61
C ALA A 342 -0.43 -16.51 -31.61
N LEU A 343 -0.90 -15.26 -31.50
CA LEU A 343 -0.33 -14.10 -32.17
C LEU A 343 0.38 -13.18 -31.18
N ASN A 344 1.61 -12.78 -31.51
CA ASN A 344 2.34 -11.74 -30.79
C ASN A 344 2.10 -10.36 -31.42
N LEU A 345 1.40 -9.47 -30.72
CA LEU A 345 1.19 -8.06 -31.03
C LEU A 345 2.00 -7.15 -30.08
N GLY A 346 3.23 -7.55 -29.74
CA GLY A 346 4.18 -6.77 -28.97
C GLY A 346 4.93 -5.76 -29.83
N PHE A 347 5.13 -4.54 -29.34
CA PHE A 347 5.90 -3.50 -30.03
C PHE A 347 6.93 -2.84 -29.10
N SER A 348 8.18 -2.77 -29.54
CA SER A 348 9.24 -2.14 -28.76
C SER A 348 8.95 -0.65 -28.54
N GLY A 349 9.11 -0.16 -27.30
CA GLY A 349 8.88 1.26 -26.98
C GLY A 349 7.43 1.74 -27.11
N TYR A 350 6.46 0.86 -27.33
CA TYR A 350 5.07 1.33 -27.46
C TYR A 350 4.48 1.66 -26.10
N ARG A 351 3.68 2.72 -26.09
CA ARG A 351 2.85 3.19 -24.98
C ARG A 351 1.39 2.83 -25.23
N THR A 352 0.53 3.04 -24.23
CA THR A 352 -0.91 2.75 -24.36
C THR A 352 -1.56 3.43 -25.56
N GLU A 353 -1.22 4.69 -25.83
CA GLU A 353 -1.74 5.47 -26.96
C GLU A 353 -1.38 4.87 -28.32
N ASN A 354 -0.21 4.21 -28.43
CA ASN A 354 0.22 3.55 -29.66
C ASN A 354 -0.49 2.21 -29.87
N ILE A 355 -0.69 1.46 -28.78
CA ILE A 355 -1.46 0.22 -28.82
C ILE A 355 -2.91 0.50 -29.21
N LEU A 356 -3.54 1.55 -28.66
CA LEU A 356 -4.88 1.96 -29.06
C LEU A 356 -4.99 2.18 -30.57
N TRP A 357 -4.05 2.96 -31.13
CA TRP A 357 -4.02 3.20 -32.56
C TRP A 357 -3.88 1.90 -33.36
N ASN A 358 -2.93 1.04 -33.01
CA ASN A 358 -2.73 -0.25 -33.69
C ASN A 358 -4.00 -1.12 -33.73
N LEU A 359 -4.73 -1.21 -32.61
CA LEU A 359 -5.96 -2.01 -32.51
C LEU A 359 -7.13 -1.40 -33.31
N GLU A 360 -7.19 -0.07 -33.43
CA GLU A 360 -8.13 0.63 -34.30
C GLU A 360 -7.82 0.43 -35.78
N HIS A 361 -6.53 0.22 -36.12
CA HIS A 361 -6.01 0.16 -37.50
C HIS A 361 -5.76 -1.27 -37.99
N GLY A 362 -6.60 -2.22 -37.56
CA GLY A 362 -6.74 -3.51 -38.24
C GLY A 362 -6.09 -4.71 -37.57
N GLU A 363 -5.34 -4.52 -36.47
CA GLU A 363 -4.69 -5.64 -35.76
C GLU A 363 -5.66 -6.63 -35.08
N LEU A 364 -6.96 -6.34 -35.08
CA LEU A 364 -8.01 -7.24 -34.57
C LEU A 364 -9.08 -7.59 -35.62
N LYS A 365 -8.90 -7.15 -36.87
CA LYS A 365 -9.97 -7.22 -37.87
C LYS A 365 -10.36 -8.66 -38.17
N GLY A 366 -11.62 -8.99 -37.88
CA GLY A 366 -12.20 -10.31 -38.15
C GLY A 366 -11.73 -11.43 -37.23
N GLN A 367 -11.01 -11.12 -36.15
CA GLN A 367 -10.56 -12.10 -35.15
C GLN A 367 -11.63 -12.37 -34.10
N SER A 368 -11.60 -13.55 -33.48
CA SER A 368 -12.39 -13.88 -32.27
C SER A 368 -11.63 -14.83 -31.35
N PRO A 369 -10.48 -14.41 -30.78
CA PRO A 369 -9.67 -15.28 -29.93
C PRO A 369 -10.41 -15.68 -28.66
N LYS A 370 -10.02 -16.80 -28.05
CA LYS A 370 -10.56 -17.20 -26.75
C LYS A 370 -10.06 -16.27 -25.65
N VAL A 371 -8.77 -15.91 -25.71
CA VAL A 371 -8.11 -15.06 -24.72
C VAL A 371 -7.24 -14.01 -25.40
N VAL A 372 -7.24 -12.80 -24.85
CA VAL A 372 -6.23 -11.76 -25.11
C VAL A 372 -5.44 -11.54 -23.82
N THR A 373 -4.12 -11.50 -23.88
CA THR A 373 -3.29 -11.02 -22.75
C THR A 373 -2.87 -9.58 -22.99
N LEU A 374 -2.89 -8.74 -21.96
CA LEU A 374 -2.45 -7.35 -22.03
C LEU A 374 -1.38 -7.06 -20.96
N GLU A 375 -0.15 -6.77 -21.40
CA GLU A 375 0.94 -6.25 -20.56
C GLU A 375 1.45 -4.94 -21.17
N ILE A 376 1.24 -3.82 -20.47
CA ILE A 376 1.60 -2.49 -20.96
C ILE A 376 1.84 -1.51 -19.82
N GLY A 377 2.49 -0.39 -20.13
CA GLY A 377 2.55 0.79 -19.27
C GLY A 377 3.96 1.23 -18.87
N THR A 378 4.96 0.36 -18.90
CA THR A 378 6.33 0.71 -18.48
C THR A 378 6.89 1.93 -19.22
N ASN A 379 6.66 2.00 -20.54
CA ASN A 379 7.11 3.10 -21.39
C ASN A 379 6.32 4.40 -21.17
N ASN A 380 5.08 4.34 -20.68
CA ASN A 380 4.30 5.55 -20.36
C ASN A 380 4.93 6.33 -19.20
N ILE A 381 5.63 5.62 -18.31
CA ILE A 381 6.24 6.19 -17.10
C ILE A 381 7.74 6.48 -17.32
N ASP A 382 8.29 6.07 -18.46
CA ASP A 382 9.67 6.33 -18.85
C ASP A 382 9.89 7.83 -19.11
N GLU A 383 10.75 8.44 -18.28
CA GLU A 383 11.19 9.83 -18.40
C GLU A 383 12.63 9.96 -18.95
N LYS A 384 13.29 8.83 -19.24
CA LYS A 384 14.63 8.82 -19.84
C LYS A 384 14.55 8.88 -21.36
N ASN A 385 13.64 8.11 -21.95
CA ASN A 385 13.57 7.96 -23.41
C ASN A 385 12.42 8.75 -24.06
N TYR A 386 11.57 9.39 -23.26
CA TYR A 386 10.43 10.16 -23.76
C TYR A 386 10.34 11.54 -23.11
N PRO A 387 9.85 12.55 -23.87
CA PRO A 387 9.79 13.94 -23.39
C PRO A 387 8.76 14.13 -22.28
N THR A 388 7.75 13.26 -22.20
CA THR A 388 6.67 13.33 -21.23
C THR A 388 6.50 12.01 -20.52
N ARG A 389 6.36 12.10 -19.20
CA ARG A 389 6.01 11.01 -18.31
C ARG A 389 4.54 11.14 -17.91
N HIS A 390 3.82 10.04 -17.96
CA HIS A 390 2.43 9.98 -17.52
C HIS A 390 2.31 9.79 -16.01
N THR A 391 1.20 10.24 -15.45
CA THR A 391 0.78 9.91 -14.08
C THR A 391 0.16 8.51 -14.02
N ALA A 392 -0.05 7.99 -12.81
CA ALA A 392 -0.70 6.72 -12.55
C ALA A 392 -2.14 6.72 -13.08
N GLY A 393 -2.90 7.80 -12.83
CA GLY A 393 -4.26 7.96 -13.36
C GLY A 393 -4.30 8.05 -14.88
N GLN A 394 -3.35 8.75 -15.50
CA GLN A 394 -3.23 8.78 -16.96
C GLN A 394 -2.96 7.38 -17.52
N LEU A 395 -1.93 6.68 -17.02
CA LEU A 395 -1.62 5.32 -17.46
C LEU A 395 -2.83 4.37 -17.25
N ALA A 396 -3.43 4.40 -16.06
CA ALA A 396 -4.59 3.58 -15.75
C ALA A 396 -5.77 3.86 -16.71
N GLY A 397 -6.01 5.13 -17.04
CA GLY A 397 -7.03 5.51 -18.02
C GLY A 397 -6.71 4.99 -19.44
N GLY A 398 -5.45 5.02 -19.87
CA GLY A 398 -5.05 4.46 -21.16
C GLY A 398 -5.25 2.95 -21.23
N ILE A 399 -4.88 2.22 -20.17
CA ILE A 399 -5.16 0.78 -20.04
C ILE A 399 -6.66 0.51 -20.06
N ALA A 400 -7.46 1.29 -19.32
CA ALA A 400 -8.91 1.14 -19.29
C ALA A 400 -9.54 1.34 -20.67
N THR A 401 -9.06 2.32 -21.44
CA THR A 401 -9.51 2.54 -22.82
C THR A 401 -9.14 1.35 -23.73
N ILE A 402 -7.95 0.76 -23.59
CA ILE A 402 -7.57 -0.45 -24.34
C ILE A 402 -8.51 -1.61 -23.98
N VAL A 403 -8.76 -1.84 -22.69
CA VAL A 403 -9.67 -2.90 -22.22
C VAL A 403 -11.08 -2.68 -22.78
N GLN A 404 -11.58 -1.45 -22.75
CA GLN A 404 -12.88 -1.11 -23.32
C GLN A 404 -12.93 -1.40 -24.84
N LEU A 405 -11.92 -0.97 -25.59
CA LEU A 405 -11.83 -1.22 -27.03
C LEU A 405 -11.81 -2.72 -27.35
N LEU A 406 -11.12 -3.52 -26.54
CA LEU A 406 -11.10 -4.97 -26.68
C LEU A 406 -12.47 -5.60 -26.42
N LEU A 407 -13.19 -5.16 -25.36
CA LEU A 407 -14.55 -5.63 -25.09
C LEU A 407 -15.52 -5.29 -26.22
N GLU A 408 -15.37 -4.11 -26.84
CA GLU A 408 -16.20 -3.67 -27.96
C GLU A 408 -15.91 -4.46 -29.25
N LYS A 409 -14.63 -4.66 -29.58
CA LYS A 409 -14.22 -5.35 -30.81
C LYS A 409 -14.30 -6.88 -30.70
N LEU A 410 -14.14 -7.44 -29.50
CA LEU A 410 -14.02 -8.87 -29.24
C LEU A 410 -14.96 -9.30 -28.08
N PRO A 411 -16.30 -9.21 -28.23
CA PRO A 411 -17.25 -9.35 -27.13
C PRO A 411 -17.29 -10.73 -26.46
N ASN A 412 -16.81 -11.78 -27.14
CA ASN A 412 -16.76 -13.14 -26.61
C ASN A 412 -15.37 -13.52 -26.04
N THR A 413 -14.38 -12.65 -26.16
CA THR A 413 -13.01 -12.90 -25.74
C THR A 413 -12.83 -12.59 -24.26
N LYS A 414 -12.05 -13.41 -23.56
CA LYS A 414 -11.61 -13.12 -22.19
C LYS A 414 -10.32 -12.29 -22.23
N ILE A 415 -10.25 -11.24 -21.44
CA ILE A 415 -9.08 -10.36 -21.33
C ILE A 415 -8.33 -10.73 -20.05
N LEU A 416 -7.09 -11.18 -20.20
CA LEU A 416 -6.14 -11.41 -19.11
C LEU A 416 -5.25 -10.17 -18.99
N LEU A 417 -5.59 -9.27 -18.07
CA LEU A 417 -4.85 -8.06 -17.77
C LEU A 417 -3.73 -8.37 -16.77
N LEU A 418 -2.48 -8.21 -17.20
CA LEU A 418 -1.33 -8.39 -16.34
C LEU A 418 -1.04 -7.11 -15.53
N ARG A 419 -0.63 -7.30 -14.26
CA ARG A 419 0.03 -6.23 -13.50
C ARG A 419 1.25 -5.74 -14.28
N SER A 420 1.46 -4.43 -14.37
CA SER A 420 2.68 -3.91 -14.99
C SER A 420 3.91 -4.43 -14.23
N PHE A 421 4.90 -4.90 -14.99
CA PHE A 421 6.06 -5.58 -14.41
C PHE A 421 6.99 -4.66 -13.61
N PRO A 422 7.86 -5.25 -12.75
CA PRO A 422 9.16 -4.84 -12.25
C PRO A 422 9.71 -3.43 -12.37
N GLY A 423 9.52 -2.81 -13.53
CA GLY A 423 10.48 -1.92 -14.15
C GLY A 423 11.06 -0.85 -13.23
N SER A 424 12.38 -0.69 -13.30
CA SER A 424 13.10 0.42 -12.69
C SER A 424 14.33 0.77 -13.51
N TYR A 425 14.50 2.03 -13.93
CA TYR A 425 15.61 2.42 -14.80
C TYR A 425 16.94 2.69 -14.06
N ASP A 426 16.96 2.69 -12.73
CA ASP A 426 18.12 3.12 -11.92
C ASP A 426 18.56 2.05 -10.90
N GLY A 427 18.32 0.78 -11.22
CA GLY A 427 18.76 -0.35 -10.40
C GLY A 427 17.61 -1.15 -9.79
N PRO A 428 17.92 -2.09 -8.88
CA PRO A 428 16.97 -3.07 -8.38
C PRO A 428 15.93 -2.49 -7.41
N ASN A 429 16.18 -1.30 -6.86
CA ASN A 429 15.33 -0.70 -5.83
C ASN A 429 14.20 0.13 -6.47
N PRO A 430 13.05 0.27 -5.77
CA PRO A 430 11.94 1.02 -6.30
C PRO A 430 12.27 2.51 -6.48
N THR A 431 12.18 2.97 -7.72
CA THR A 431 12.23 4.37 -8.09
C THR A 431 10.82 4.94 -8.23
N SER A 432 10.70 6.24 -8.50
CA SER A 432 9.41 6.82 -8.86
C SER A 432 8.75 6.13 -10.06
N HIS A 433 9.53 5.56 -11.00
CA HIS A 433 9.01 4.76 -12.12
C HIS A 433 8.22 3.56 -11.61
N ARG A 434 8.85 2.74 -10.75
CA ARG A 434 8.21 1.59 -10.10
C ARG A 434 6.97 1.98 -9.29
N MET A 435 7.06 3.05 -8.50
CA MET A 435 5.95 3.50 -7.64
C MET A 435 4.70 3.87 -8.44
N ILE A 436 4.85 4.51 -9.60
CA ILE A 436 3.72 4.87 -10.46
C ILE A 436 3.13 3.65 -11.15
N LEU A 437 3.97 2.71 -11.63
CA LEU A 437 3.48 1.46 -12.22
C LEU A 437 2.66 0.66 -11.21
N ASP A 438 3.13 0.57 -9.97
CA ASP A 438 2.40 -0.08 -8.89
C ASP A 438 1.06 0.61 -8.64
N ARG A 439 1.05 1.94 -8.55
CA ARG A 439 -0.20 2.70 -8.32
C ARG A 439 -1.19 2.57 -9.48
N ALA A 440 -0.73 2.65 -10.73
CA ALA A 440 -1.57 2.45 -11.90
C ALA A 440 -2.17 1.04 -11.93
N SER A 441 -1.34 0.05 -11.59
CA SER A 441 -1.76 -1.36 -11.49
C SER A 441 -2.86 -1.57 -10.44
N ASP A 442 -2.76 -0.90 -9.29
CA ASP A 442 -3.79 -0.97 -8.24
C ASP A 442 -5.13 -0.34 -8.68
N ILE A 443 -5.08 0.67 -9.55
CA ILE A 443 -6.28 1.28 -10.14
C ILE A 443 -6.93 0.32 -11.13
N VAL A 444 -6.15 -0.24 -12.07
CA VAL A 444 -6.69 -1.09 -13.15
C VAL A 444 -7.05 -2.50 -12.70
N ALA A 445 -6.54 -2.98 -11.57
CA ALA A 445 -6.98 -4.25 -10.98
C ALA A 445 -8.50 -4.28 -10.75
N LYS A 446 -9.13 -3.12 -10.52
CA LYS A 446 -10.58 -2.97 -10.35
C LYS A 446 -11.40 -3.16 -11.63
N LEU A 447 -10.74 -3.25 -12.78
CA LEU A 447 -11.40 -3.57 -14.05
C LEU A 447 -11.78 -5.05 -14.15
N ALA A 448 -11.19 -5.92 -13.31
CA ALA A 448 -11.51 -7.34 -13.32
C ALA A 448 -12.93 -7.58 -12.79
N ASP A 449 -13.75 -8.23 -13.62
CA ASP A 449 -15.11 -8.67 -13.28
C ASP A 449 -15.21 -10.19 -13.07
N ASN A 450 -14.08 -10.90 -13.27
CA ASN A 450 -13.96 -12.36 -13.23
C ASN A 450 -14.94 -13.08 -14.17
N LYS A 451 -15.36 -12.41 -15.25
CA LYS A 451 -16.24 -12.94 -16.29
C LYS A 451 -15.62 -12.72 -17.68
N HIS A 452 -15.33 -11.46 -17.98
CA HIS A 452 -14.70 -11.04 -19.23
C HIS A 452 -13.29 -10.50 -19.00
N VAL A 453 -13.04 -9.82 -17.89
CA VAL A 453 -11.73 -9.26 -17.53
C VAL A 453 -11.21 -9.96 -16.27
N PHE A 454 -9.99 -10.47 -16.38
CA PHE A 454 -9.28 -11.19 -15.33
C PHE A 454 -7.96 -10.46 -15.06
N TYR A 455 -7.65 -10.22 -13.79
CA TYR A 455 -6.38 -9.60 -13.39
C TYR A 455 -5.39 -10.68 -12.95
N CYS A 456 -4.13 -10.54 -13.36
CA CYS A 456 -3.08 -11.49 -13.03
C CYS A 456 -1.80 -10.77 -12.60
N ASP A 457 -1.37 -11.01 -11.36
CA ASP A 457 -0.09 -10.52 -10.84
C ASP A 457 0.93 -11.66 -10.74
N VAL A 458 1.94 -11.58 -11.60
CA VAL A 458 3.08 -12.52 -11.62
C VAL A 458 4.35 -11.91 -11.04
N ASN A 459 4.32 -10.67 -10.51
CA ASN A 459 5.52 -9.93 -10.15
C ASN A 459 6.37 -10.62 -9.08
N HIS A 460 5.79 -11.51 -8.28
CA HIS A 460 6.50 -12.33 -7.30
C HIS A 460 7.65 -13.17 -7.89
N VAL A 461 7.64 -13.47 -9.20
CA VAL A 461 8.74 -14.22 -9.84
C VAL A 461 9.98 -13.33 -10.09
N PHE A 462 9.76 -12.02 -10.21
CA PHE A 462 10.79 -11.04 -10.55
C PHE A 462 11.37 -10.31 -9.32
N LEU A 463 10.83 -10.57 -8.12
CA LEU A 463 11.17 -9.83 -6.92
C LEU A 463 11.81 -10.75 -5.87
N ASN A 464 12.80 -10.20 -5.17
CA ASN A 464 13.27 -10.72 -3.89
C ASN A 464 12.26 -10.41 -2.78
N LEU A 465 12.40 -11.05 -1.62
CA LEU A 465 11.50 -10.85 -0.48
C LEU A 465 11.65 -9.48 0.19
N ASP A 466 12.73 -8.76 -0.03
CA ASP A 466 12.87 -7.35 0.35
C ASP A 466 12.14 -6.39 -0.63
N GLY A 467 11.70 -6.91 -1.77
CA GLY A 467 11.02 -6.18 -2.83
C GLY A 467 11.96 -5.58 -3.89
N SER A 468 13.26 -5.90 -3.86
CA SER A 468 14.21 -5.56 -4.92
C SER A 468 14.01 -6.47 -6.14
N ILE A 469 14.35 -5.97 -7.32
CA ILE A 469 14.27 -6.75 -8.56
C ILE A 469 15.38 -7.80 -8.59
N ARG A 470 15.02 -9.01 -9.00
CA ARG A 470 15.94 -10.13 -9.26
C ARG A 470 16.70 -9.91 -10.56
N GLN A 471 18.02 -9.72 -10.47
CA GLN A 471 18.85 -9.44 -11.65
C GLN A 471 18.92 -10.63 -12.61
N ASP A 472 18.88 -11.86 -12.10
CA ASP A 472 18.84 -13.08 -12.91
C ASP A 472 17.53 -13.19 -13.73
N MET A 473 16.45 -12.63 -13.21
CA MET A 473 15.14 -12.62 -13.87
C MET A 473 14.92 -11.40 -14.76
N MET A 474 15.50 -10.24 -14.41
CA MET A 474 15.42 -8.98 -15.16
C MET A 474 16.82 -8.31 -15.19
N PRO A 475 17.70 -8.70 -16.12
CA PRO A 475 19.13 -8.32 -16.09
C PRO A 475 19.40 -6.82 -16.26
N ASP A 476 18.48 -6.10 -16.89
CA ASP A 476 18.51 -4.65 -17.05
C ASP A 476 17.47 -3.93 -16.18
N TRP A 477 16.88 -4.65 -15.21
CA TRP A 477 15.84 -4.17 -14.30
C TRP A 477 14.51 -3.80 -14.97
N LEU A 478 14.33 -4.15 -16.25
CA LEU A 478 13.14 -3.81 -17.04
C LEU A 478 12.59 -4.97 -17.87
N HIS A 479 13.45 -5.70 -18.58
CA HIS A 479 13.06 -6.79 -19.45
C HIS A 479 13.32 -8.14 -18.79
N PRO A 480 12.37 -9.07 -18.80
CA PRO A 480 12.62 -10.44 -18.38
C PRO A 480 13.76 -11.07 -19.21
N SER A 481 14.67 -11.80 -18.56
CA SER A 481 15.57 -12.77 -19.24
C SER A 481 14.75 -13.93 -19.84
N PRO A 482 15.33 -14.83 -20.65
CA PRO A 482 14.66 -16.07 -21.05
C PRO A 482 14.14 -16.88 -19.85
N GLU A 483 14.91 -16.95 -18.77
CA GLU A 483 14.52 -17.58 -17.50
C GLU A 483 13.39 -16.81 -16.82
N GLY A 484 13.45 -15.48 -16.80
CA GLY A 484 12.36 -14.63 -16.29
C GLY A 484 11.07 -14.78 -17.10
N ALA A 485 11.18 -14.91 -18.42
CA ALA A 485 10.04 -15.13 -19.31
C ALA A 485 9.43 -16.53 -19.12
N MET A 486 10.25 -17.55 -18.87
CA MET A 486 9.79 -18.88 -18.48
C MET A 486 9.02 -18.82 -17.14
N ALA A 487 9.59 -18.18 -16.12
CA ALA A 487 8.96 -18.05 -14.81
C ALA A 487 7.64 -17.26 -14.89
N TRP A 488 7.58 -16.20 -15.70
CA TRP A 488 6.34 -15.49 -16.02
C TRP A 488 5.30 -16.43 -16.65
N ALA A 489 5.66 -17.14 -17.72
CA ALA A 489 4.74 -18.04 -18.40
C ALA A 489 4.17 -19.09 -17.43
N GLN A 490 5.03 -19.70 -16.60
CA GLN A 490 4.63 -20.66 -15.57
C GLN A 490 3.70 -20.06 -14.50
N ALA A 491 3.99 -18.85 -14.02
CA ALA A 491 3.14 -18.18 -13.03
C ALA A 491 1.77 -17.77 -13.59
N MET A 492 1.70 -17.42 -14.86
CA MET A 492 0.45 -17.05 -15.55
C MET A 492 -0.38 -18.28 -15.97
N GLU A 493 0.28 -19.40 -16.23
CA GLU A 493 -0.29 -20.59 -16.87
C GLU A 493 -1.54 -21.19 -16.18
N PRO A 494 -1.63 -21.26 -14.84
CA PRO A 494 -2.82 -21.80 -14.17
C PRO A 494 -4.09 -21.03 -14.56
N LEU A 495 -4.02 -19.70 -14.60
CA LEU A 495 -5.15 -18.87 -15.02
C LEU A 495 -5.33 -18.92 -16.54
N LEU A 496 -4.25 -18.80 -17.31
CA LEU A 496 -4.34 -18.79 -18.77
C LEU A 496 -4.98 -20.08 -19.32
N SER A 497 -4.54 -21.26 -18.87
CA SER A 497 -5.11 -22.55 -19.30
C SER A 497 -6.59 -22.69 -18.94
N GLN A 498 -6.99 -22.23 -17.74
CA GLN A 498 -8.39 -22.17 -17.35
C GLN A 498 -9.20 -21.27 -18.30
N LEU A 499 -8.68 -20.10 -18.66
CA LEU A 499 -9.37 -19.16 -19.56
C LEU A 499 -9.47 -19.71 -20.99
N MET A 500 -8.42 -20.37 -21.47
CA MET A 500 -8.37 -21.06 -22.77
C MET A 500 -9.29 -22.30 -22.83
N GLY A 501 -9.62 -22.88 -21.67
CA GLY A 501 -10.35 -24.14 -21.59
C GLY A 501 -9.49 -25.33 -22.04
N ASP A 502 -8.16 -25.24 -21.88
CA ASP A 502 -7.21 -26.30 -22.24
C ASP A 502 -6.45 -26.84 -21.01
N LYS A 503 -5.51 -27.75 -21.25
CA LYS A 503 -4.65 -28.28 -20.19
C LYS A 503 -3.43 -27.37 -20.01
N SER A 504 -2.95 -27.29 -18.77
CA SER A 504 -1.70 -26.59 -18.46
C SER A 504 -0.55 -27.09 -19.36
N ARG A 505 0.19 -26.12 -19.91
CA ARG A 505 1.40 -26.30 -20.73
C ARG A 505 2.67 -26.27 -19.89
N ASP A 506 2.57 -26.03 -18.58
CA ASP A 506 3.67 -26.26 -17.66
C ASP A 506 3.81 -27.77 -17.42
N THR A 507 4.75 -28.38 -18.12
CA THR A 507 5.01 -29.82 -18.05
C THR A 507 5.91 -30.18 -16.88
N VAL A 508 6.56 -29.19 -16.25
CA VAL A 508 7.46 -29.39 -15.11
C VAL A 508 6.70 -29.14 -13.82
N LYS A 509 6.12 -30.19 -13.25
CA LYS A 509 5.44 -30.09 -11.94
C LYS A 509 6.47 -30.14 -10.81
N PRO A 510 6.48 -29.17 -9.89
CA PRO A 510 7.33 -29.25 -8.72
C PRO A 510 7.04 -30.51 -7.89
N ALA A 511 8.08 -31.18 -7.40
CA ALA A 511 7.93 -32.31 -6.48
C ALA A 511 7.27 -31.87 -5.16
N ASN A 512 7.62 -30.65 -4.71
CA ASN A 512 6.99 -30.02 -3.57
C ASN A 512 5.58 -29.52 -3.95
N THR A 513 4.56 -30.20 -3.45
CA THR A 513 3.17 -29.80 -3.70
C THR A 513 2.74 -28.57 -2.91
N ALA A 514 3.49 -28.14 -1.88
CA ALA A 514 3.14 -27.02 -1.01
C ALA A 514 3.24 -25.65 -1.70
N ILE A 515 3.97 -25.56 -2.81
CA ILE A 515 4.16 -24.32 -3.59
C ILE A 515 3.23 -24.22 -4.80
N ILE A 516 2.42 -25.25 -5.06
CA ILE A 516 1.52 -25.29 -6.22
C ILE A 516 0.19 -24.65 -5.77
N PRO A 517 -0.24 -23.53 -6.37
CA PRO A 517 -1.55 -22.94 -6.07
C PRO A 517 -2.66 -23.92 -6.41
N VAL A 518 -3.52 -24.25 -5.45
CA VAL A 518 -4.69 -25.11 -5.65
C VAL A 518 -5.88 -24.49 -4.94
N SER A 519 -7.04 -24.48 -5.58
CA SER A 519 -8.30 -24.06 -4.96
C SER A 519 -8.72 -25.05 -3.85
N ARG A 520 -9.98 -25.04 -3.42
CA ARG A 520 -10.47 -25.87 -2.31
C ARG A 520 -10.10 -27.36 -2.47
N LEU A 521 -9.27 -27.87 -1.55
CA LEU A 521 -8.88 -29.29 -1.47
C LEU A 521 -9.85 -30.11 -0.59
N GLU A 522 -10.18 -29.58 0.59
CA GLU A 522 -10.99 -30.30 1.58
C GLU A 522 -12.43 -29.75 1.66
N LYS A 523 -13.34 -30.56 2.21
CA LYS A 523 -14.71 -30.11 2.53
C LYS A 523 -14.72 -29.52 3.92
N ASP A 524 -15.00 -28.22 4.00
CA ASP A 524 -15.15 -27.51 5.27
C ASP A 524 -16.60 -27.57 5.79
N ASN A 525 -16.80 -27.19 7.05
CA ASN A 525 -18.10 -27.03 7.70
C ASN A 525 -18.85 -25.76 7.23
N TYR A 526 -18.23 -24.98 6.34
CA TYR A 526 -18.81 -23.81 5.70
C TYR A 526 -18.44 -23.76 4.21
N ASP A 527 -19.11 -22.88 3.46
CA ASP A 527 -18.84 -22.72 2.03
C ASP A 527 -17.59 -21.86 1.79
N TRP A 528 -16.50 -22.53 1.46
CA TRP A 528 -15.21 -21.91 1.10
C TRP A 528 -15.33 -20.90 -0.06
N TRP A 529 -16.15 -21.19 -1.07
CA TRP A 529 -16.33 -20.30 -2.23
C TRP A 529 -17.12 -19.05 -1.86
N ALA A 530 -18.18 -19.23 -1.07
CA ALA A 530 -18.96 -18.10 -0.56
C ALA A 530 -18.09 -17.19 0.34
N ARG A 531 -17.21 -17.77 1.16
CA ARG A 531 -16.27 -16.99 1.99
C ARG A 531 -15.27 -16.20 1.15
N HIS A 532 -14.67 -16.81 0.12
CA HIS A 532 -13.75 -16.10 -0.77
C HIS A 532 -14.46 -14.95 -1.51
N ALA A 533 -15.68 -15.19 -2.02
CA ALA A 533 -16.49 -14.13 -2.61
C ALA A 533 -16.82 -13.00 -1.62
N GLU A 534 -17.12 -13.33 -0.36
CA GLU A 534 -17.35 -12.33 0.69
C GLU A 534 -16.08 -11.50 0.96
N VAL A 535 -14.90 -12.12 1.04
CA VAL A 535 -13.62 -11.41 1.16
C VAL A 535 -13.45 -10.38 0.04
N LEU A 536 -13.60 -10.80 -1.22
CA LEU A 536 -13.44 -9.92 -2.37
C LEU A 536 -14.44 -8.74 -2.34
N ASN A 537 -15.67 -9.00 -1.88
CA ASN A 537 -16.71 -7.97 -1.78
C ASN A 537 -16.43 -6.92 -0.69
N ILE A 538 -15.80 -7.30 0.44
CA ILE A 538 -15.68 -6.39 1.60
C ILE A 538 -14.29 -5.78 1.77
N LYS A 539 -13.22 -6.37 1.20
CA LYS A 539 -11.83 -5.98 1.49
C LYS A 539 -11.58 -4.49 1.26
N ASP A 540 -12.12 -3.91 0.20
CA ASP A 540 -11.90 -2.51 -0.17
C ASP A 540 -12.65 -1.56 0.78
N SER A 541 -13.83 -1.97 1.26
CA SER A 541 -14.63 -1.20 2.22
C SER A 541 -14.00 -1.21 3.62
N ILE A 542 -13.36 -2.32 4.01
CA ILE A 542 -12.57 -2.40 5.25
C ILE A 542 -11.31 -1.51 5.13
N ASN A 543 -10.67 -1.53 3.94
CA ASN A 543 -9.40 -0.88 3.66
C ASN A 543 -8.35 -1.22 4.76
N PRO A 544 -8.11 -2.52 5.04
CA PRO A 544 -7.49 -2.97 6.27
C PRO A 544 -6.12 -2.34 6.53
N GLU A 545 -5.86 -1.99 7.79
CA GLU A 545 -4.49 -1.70 8.24
C GLU A 545 -3.72 -2.99 8.54
N ILE A 546 -4.42 -4.05 8.98
CA ILE A 546 -3.84 -5.35 9.30
C ILE A 546 -4.57 -6.42 8.51
N VAL A 547 -3.82 -7.33 7.89
CA VAL A 547 -4.37 -8.53 7.27
C VAL A 547 -3.84 -9.75 8.00
N MET A 548 -4.74 -10.65 8.38
CA MET A 548 -4.42 -11.96 8.96
C MET A 548 -4.57 -13.02 7.88
N ILE A 549 -3.53 -13.77 7.55
CA ILE A 549 -3.57 -14.90 6.61
C ILE A 549 -3.41 -16.18 7.40
N GLY A 550 -4.30 -17.16 7.17
CA GLY A 550 -4.08 -18.47 7.76
C GLY A 550 -5.16 -19.50 7.48
N ASN A 551 -5.21 -20.49 8.37
CA ASN A 551 -6.13 -21.62 8.29
C ASN A 551 -7.36 -21.46 9.23
N SER A 552 -7.95 -22.57 9.69
CA SER A 552 -9.06 -22.59 10.65
C SER A 552 -8.72 -21.92 11.98
N ILE A 553 -7.46 -21.98 12.43
CA ILE A 553 -6.98 -21.29 13.63
C ILE A 553 -7.20 -19.78 13.49
N THR A 554 -6.83 -19.19 12.36
CA THR A 554 -7.07 -17.77 12.06
C THR A 554 -8.57 -17.51 11.84
N HIS A 555 -9.26 -18.39 11.11
CA HIS A 555 -10.67 -18.25 10.79
C HIS A 555 -11.56 -18.14 12.05
N PHE A 556 -11.37 -19.04 13.01
CA PHE A 556 -12.20 -19.14 14.20
C PHE A 556 -11.88 -18.10 15.27
N TRP A 557 -10.84 -17.28 15.11
CA TRP A 557 -10.55 -16.21 16.04
C TRP A 557 -11.66 -15.14 16.03
N GLY A 558 -12.11 -14.74 14.84
CA GLY A 558 -13.17 -13.74 14.66
C GLY A 558 -12.86 -12.70 13.59
N GLY A 559 -13.47 -11.52 13.68
CA GLY A 559 -13.27 -10.43 12.72
C GLY A 559 -14.07 -10.55 11.43
N TYR A 560 -13.72 -9.71 10.46
CA TYR A 560 -14.36 -9.67 9.15
C TYR A 560 -13.53 -10.43 8.10
N PRO A 561 -14.14 -11.22 7.19
CA PRO A 561 -15.58 -11.49 7.12
C PRO A 561 -16.09 -12.31 8.32
N LEU A 562 -17.32 -12.00 8.74
CA LEU A 562 -17.95 -12.68 9.88
C LEU A 562 -18.06 -14.18 9.59
N MET A 563 -17.84 -15.00 10.61
CA MET A 563 -17.95 -16.44 10.46
C MET A 563 -19.40 -16.86 10.20
N ARG A 564 -19.62 -17.63 9.14
CA ARG A 564 -20.91 -18.22 8.77
C ARG A 564 -20.77 -19.72 8.61
N ASN A 565 -21.81 -20.47 8.97
CA ASN A 565 -21.89 -21.89 8.66
C ASN A 565 -22.29 -22.12 7.19
N ALA A 566 -22.32 -23.39 6.75
CA ALA A 566 -22.72 -23.75 5.38
C ALA A 566 -24.12 -23.28 4.95
N LEU A 567 -25.02 -22.96 5.90
CA LEU A 567 -26.36 -22.42 5.64
C LEU A 567 -26.41 -20.88 5.66
N GLY A 568 -25.27 -20.21 5.86
CA GLY A 568 -25.15 -18.75 5.90
C GLY A 568 -25.46 -18.09 7.25
N TYR A 569 -25.84 -18.87 8.27
CA TYR A 569 -26.09 -18.34 9.62
C TYR A 569 -24.78 -17.97 10.31
N LEU A 570 -24.81 -16.90 11.11
CA LEU A 570 -23.67 -16.46 11.90
C LEU A 570 -23.25 -17.54 12.91
N GLY A 571 -21.98 -17.91 12.87
CA GLY A 571 -21.39 -18.78 13.87
C GLY A 571 -20.77 -17.99 15.03
N LYS A 572 -20.45 -18.69 16.13
CA LYS A 572 -19.77 -18.12 17.29
C LYS A 572 -18.25 -18.29 17.19
N ALA A 573 -17.51 -17.19 17.15
CA ALA A 573 -16.05 -17.24 17.19
C ALA A 573 -15.53 -17.80 18.52
N ASN A 574 -14.37 -18.46 18.47
CA ASN A 574 -13.76 -19.13 19.62
C ASN A 574 -12.96 -18.17 20.52
N GLY A 575 -12.59 -16.99 20.00
CA GLY A 575 -11.72 -16.00 20.67
C GLY A 575 -12.23 -14.57 20.54
N ALA A 576 -13.55 -14.35 20.64
CA ALA A 576 -14.17 -13.05 20.36
C ALA A 576 -13.71 -11.95 21.32
N GLU A 577 -13.45 -12.27 22.59
CA GLU A 577 -12.99 -11.28 23.57
C GLU A 577 -11.53 -10.89 23.31
N ALA A 578 -10.67 -11.87 23.04
CA ALA A 578 -9.27 -11.68 22.66
C ALA A 578 -9.16 -10.87 21.37
N TRP A 579 -10.00 -11.15 20.37
CA TRP A 579 -10.06 -10.37 19.13
C TRP A 579 -10.43 -8.91 19.42
N ALA A 580 -11.50 -8.66 20.19
CA ALA A 580 -11.93 -7.31 20.55
C ALA A 580 -10.88 -6.56 21.37
N SER A 581 -10.19 -7.25 22.29
CA SER A 581 -9.12 -6.68 23.11
C SER A 581 -7.90 -6.24 22.30
N LEU A 582 -7.53 -7.00 21.26
CA LEU A 582 -6.36 -6.67 20.44
C LEU A 582 -6.71 -5.67 19.32
N PHE A 583 -7.83 -5.90 18.63
CA PHE A 583 -8.15 -5.24 17.36
C PHE A 583 -9.35 -4.29 17.44
N GLY A 584 -10.00 -4.09 18.59
CA GLY A 584 -11.28 -3.39 18.70
C GLY A 584 -11.31 -1.97 18.09
N THR A 585 -10.16 -1.30 17.98
CA THR A 585 -9.99 0.03 17.37
C THR A 585 -9.33 0.02 15.99
N HIS A 586 -9.07 -1.17 15.44
CA HIS A 586 -8.25 -1.38 14.24
C HIS A 586 -9.06 -2.03 13.12
N ARG A 587 -8.74 -1.67 11.88
CA ARG A 587 -9.39 -2.21 10.68
C ARG A 587 -8.64 -3.45 10.22
N VAL A 588 -9.22 -4.62 10.47
CA VAL A 588 -8.56 -5.90 10.24
C VAL A 588 -9.35 -6.75 9.25
N LEU A 589 -8.65 -7.32 8.28
CA LEU A 589 -9.20 -8.31 7.35
C LEU A 589 -8.67 -9.70 7.73
N ASN A 590 -9.57 -10.62 8.01
CA ASN A 590 -9.27 -12.01 8.36
C ASN A 590 -9.42 -12.92 7.13
N LEU A 591 -8.28 -13.33 6.58
CA LEU A 591 -8.12 -14.29 5.48
C LEU A 591 -7.80 -15.71 5.98
N GLY A 592 -8.35 -16.07 7.15
CA GLY A 592 -8.35 -17.42 7.68
C GLY A 592 -9.42 -18.28 7.03
N PHE A 593 -9.06 -19.49 6.59
CA PHE A 593 -9.98 -20.47 6.01
C PHE A 593 -9.72 -21.86 6.60
N GLY A 594 -10.76 -22.61 6.99
CA GLY A 594 -10.57 -23.95 7.51
C GLY A 594 -10.01 -24.92 6.48
N TRP A 595 -9.24 -25.88 6.99
CA TRP A 595 -8.44 -26.85 6.22
C TRP A 595 -7.42 -26.29 5.22
N ASP A 596 -7.35 -24.96 5.03
CA ASP A 596 -6.38 -24.38 4.11
C ASP A 596 -4.96 -24.81 4.46
N ARG A 597 -4.27 -25.23 3.41
CA ARG A 597 -2.84 -25.47 3.33
C ARG A 597 -2.17 -24.28 2.64
N THR A 598 -0.84 -24.29 2.55
CA THR A 598 -0.10 -23.26 1.81
C THR A 598 -0.60 -23.10 0.36
N GLN A 599 -0.95 -24.21 -0.31
CA GLN A 599 -1.50 -24.26 -1.66
C GLN A 599 -2.78 -23.42 -1.82
N ASN A 600 -3.67 -23.47 -0.83
CA ASN A 600 -4.96 -22.78 -0.86
C ASN A 600 -4.78 -21.28 -0.69
N VAL A 601 -3.90 -20.89 0.24
CA VAL A 601 -3.51 -19.47 0.41
C VAL A 601 -2.94 -18.92 -0.88
N LEU A 602 -1.99 -19.63 -1.51
CA LEU A 602 -1.39 -19.20 -2.78
C LEU A 602 -2.45 -18.95 -3.85
N TRP A 603 -3.39 -19.89 -4.02
CA TRP A 603 -4.49 -19.72 -4.97
C TRP A 603 -5.31 -18.47 -4.64
N ARG A 604 -5.72 -18.28 -3.37
CA ARG A 604 -6.57 -17.14 -2.98
C ARG A 604 -5.87 -15.79 -3.19
N LEU A 605 -4.56 -15.72 -2.92
CA LEU A 605 -3.77 -14.52 -3.19
C LEU A 605 -3.71 -14.23 -4.69
N ASP A 606 -3.53 -15.26 -5.52
CA ASP A 606 -3.52 -15.14 -6.98
C ASP A 606 -4.92 -14.78 -7.54
N HIS A 607 -5.99 -14.94 -6.74
CA HIS A 607 -7.38 -14.62 -7.08
C HIS A 607 -7.92 -13.38 -6.34
N GLY A 608 -7.03 -12.47 -5.92
CA GLY A 608 -7.40 -11.08 -5.67
C GLY A 608 -7.58 -10.66 -4.22
N GLU A 609 -7.35 -11.53 -3.23
CA GLU A 609 -7.61 -11.17 -1.82
C GLU A 609 -6.75 -10.02 -1.29
N LEU A 610 -5.61 -9.72 -1.91
CA LEU A 610 -4.74 -8.59 -1.56
C LEU A 610 -4.70 -7.48 -2.61
N ASP A 611 -5.29 -7.67 -3.78
CA ASP A 611 -5.12 -6.75 -4.90
C ASP A 611 -5.71 -5.38 -4.56
N GLY A 612 -4.94 -4.31 -4.78
CA GLY A 612 -5.35 -2.93 -4.47
C GLY A 612 -5.44 -2.59 -2.97
N LEU A 613 -5.01 -3.47 -2.07
CA LEU A 613 -4.94 -3.18 -0.63
C LEU A 613 -3.59 -2.56 -0.24
N HIS A 614 -3.57 -1.83 0.88
CA HIS A 614 -2.36 -1.19 1.41
C HIS A 614 -2.21 -1.37 2.93
N PRO A 615 -2.21 -2.61 3.46
CA PRO A 615 -2.05 -2.83 4.89
C PRO A 615 -0.65 -2.43 5.36
N ARG A 616 -0.56 -1.95 6.60
CA ARG A 616 0.73 -1.70 7.26
C ARG A 616 1.40 -2.99 7.73
N THR A 617 0.63 -4.03 8.01
CA THR A 617 1.13 -5.34 8.47
C THR A 617 0.29 -6.49 7.94
N VAL A 618 0.97 -7.57 7.54
CA VAL A 618 0.37 -8.87 7.23
C VAL A 618 0.92 -9.88 8.23
N VAL A 619 0.02 -10.58 8.93
CA VAL A 619 0.37 -11.66 9.87
C VAL A 619 0.02 -12.99 9.20
N ILE A 620 0.95 -13.95 9.19
CA ILE A 620 0.77 -15.24 8.53
C ILE A 620 0.93 -16.37 9.56
N GLU A 621 -0.12 -17.16 9.76
CA GLU A 621 -0.11 -18.43 10.52
C GLU A 621 -0.67 -19.53 9.61
N ILE A 622 0.19 -20.39 9.08
CA ILE A 622 -0.20 -21.42 8.12
C ILE A 622 0.80 -22.59 8.17
N GLY A 623 0.38 -23.77 7.72
CA GLY A 623 1.24 -24.95 7.59
C GLY A 623 0.81 -26.14 8.44
N THR A 624 -0.03 -25.95 9.47
CA THR A 624 -0.50 -27.07 10.31
C THR A 624 -1.22 -28.16 9.50
N ASN A 625 -2.05 -27.78 8.53
CA ASN A 625 -2.79 -28.74 7.69
C ASN A 625 -1.90 -29.46 6.68
N ASN A 626 -0.75 -28.89 6.30
CA ASN A 626 0.23 -29.56 5.44
C ASN A 626 0.86 -30.79 6.11
N THR A 627 0.81 -30.90 7.45
CA THR A 627 1.31 -32.08 8.20
C THR A 627 0.39 -33.30 8.09
N SER A 628 -0.81 -33.14 7.52
CA SER A 628 -1.82 -34.19 7.45
C SER A 628 -1.91 -34.81 6.06
N GLU A 629 -2.01 -36.14 6.01
CA GLU A 629 -2.40 -36.89 4.83
C GLU A 629 -3.92 -37.08 4.82
N THR A 630 -4.54 -36.85 3.66
CA THR A 630 -5.98 -37.00 3.41
C THR A 630 -6.21 -37.70 2.08
N ALA A 631 -7.46 -38.02 1.77
CA ALA A 631 -7.82 -38.57 0.46
C ALA A 631 -7.56 -37.58 -0.71
N ASN A 632 -7.46 -36.28 -0.42
CA ASN A 632 -7.33 -35.22 -1.42
C ASN A 632 -5.89 -34.66 -1.52
N ALA A 633 -5.06 -34.86 -0.50
CA ALA A 633 -3.69 -34.34 -0.47
C ALA A 633 -2.77 -35.16 0.44
N ARG A 634 -1.55 -35.45 -0.05
CA ARG A 634 -0.48 -36.03 0.77
C ARG A 634 0.00 -35.06 1.85
N ALA A 635 0.61 -35.60 2.90
CA ALA A 635 1.38 -34.78 3.84
C ALA A 635 2.65 -34.22 3.17
N ASN A 636 3.09 -33.05 3.64
CA ASN A 636 4.34 -32.41 3.23
C ASN A 636 5.43 -32.59 4.30
N THR A 637 6.69 -32.60 3.86
CA THR A 637 7.84 -32.58 4.78
C THR A 637 8.03 -31.19 5.40
N PRO A 638 8.75 -31.04 6.52
CA PRO A 638 9.06 -29.73 7.10
C PRO A 638 9.65 -28.73 6.09
N ALA A 639 10.61 -29.17 5.27
CA ALA A 639 11.23 -28.33 4.24
C ALA A 639 10.22 -27.88 3.19
N GLU A 640 9.35 -28.79 2.73
CA GLU A 640 8.30 -28.47 1.77
C GLU A 640 7.30 -27.44 2.32
N ILE A 641 6.92 -27.56 3.60
CA ILE A 641 6.02 -26.62 4.28
C ILE A 641 6.64 -25.23 4.34
N VAL A 642 7.92 -25.14 4.74
CA VAL A 642 8.64 -23.87 4.79
C VAL A 642 8.72 -23.23 3.39
N GLU A 643 9.02 -24.00 2.34
CA GLU A 643 8.98 -23.50 0.95
C GLU A 643 7.59 -22.99 0.53
N GLY A 644 6.52 -23.66 0.95
CA GLY A 644 5.14 -23.17 0.76
C GLY A 644 4.91 -21.83 1.45
N ILE A 645 5.38 -21.66 2.68
CA ILE A 645 5.31 -20.38 3.42
C ILE A 645 6.15 -19.30 2.75
N LYS A 646 7.36 -19.63 2.26
CA LYS A 646 8.22 -18.73 1.47
C LYS A 646 7.47 -18.21 0.25
N ALA A 647 6.81 -19.09 -0.51
CA ALA A 647 6.05 -18.72 -1.68
C ALA A 647 4.90 -17.74 -1.34
N ILE A 648 4.21 -17.94 -0.21
CA ILE A 648 3.19 -17.01 0.29
C ILE A 648 3.80 -15.64 0.59
N CYS A 649 4.94 -15.59 1.29
CA CYS A 649 5.65 -14.33 1.55
C CYS A 649 5.99 -13.59 0.26
N SER A 650 6.41 -14.31 -0.80
CA SER A 650 6.69 -13.70 -2.11
C SER A 650 5.44 -13.11 -2.76
N ARG A 651 4.27 -13.79 -2.70
CA ARG A 651 2.99 -13.22 -3.18
C ARG A 651 2.59 -11.99 -2.38
N VAL A 652 2.73 -12.05 -1.06
CA VAL A 652 2.44 -10.91 -0.17
C VAL A 652 3.34 -9.73 -0.53
N ARG A 653 4.65 -9.95 -0.71
CA ARG A 653 5.58 -8.88 -1.10
C ARG A 653 5.26 -8.30 -2.48
N SER A 654 4.83 -9.12 -3.44
CA SER A 654 4.42 -8.65 -4.77
C SER A 654 3.20 -7.73 -4.72
N LYS A 655 2.17 -8.14 -3.98
CA LYS A 655 0.85 -7.49 -3.97
C LYS A 655 0.78 -6.31 -3.01
N VAL A 656 1.41 -6.42 -1.85
CA VAL A 656 1.42 -5.39 -0.80
C VAL A 656 2.86 -5.08 -0.39
N PRO A 657 3.69 -4.53 -1.29
CA PRO A 657 5.15 -4.45 -1.13
C PRO A 657 5.62 -3.66 0.08
N ARG A 658 4.77 -2.80 0.63
CA ARG A 658 5.06 -1.97 1.79
C ARG A 658 4.68 -2.60 3.13
N ALA A 659 3.91 -3.68 3.12
CA ALA A 659 3.47 -4.29 4.36
C ALA A 659 4.67 -4.93 5.08
N ARG A 660 4.71 -4.77 6.40
CA ARG A 660 5.58 -5.59 7.23
C ARG A 660 4.96 -6.98 7.32
N ILE A 661 5.76 -8.02 7.11
CA ILE A 661 5.34 -9.41 7.29
C ILE A 661 5.72 -9.84 8.71
N ILE A 662 4.74 -10.34 9.45
CA ILE A 662 4.95 -11.11 10.68
C ILE A 662 4.64 -12.57 10.36
N LEU A 663 5.57 -13.46 10.64
CA LEU A 663 5.35 -14.90 10.60
C LEU A 663 5.09 -15.43 12.00
N MET A 664 4.08 -16.27 12.12
CA MET A 664 3.88 -17.09 13.31
C MET A 664 4.57 -18.44 13.09
N ALA A 665 5.24 -18.95 14.13
CA ALA A 665 5.57 -20.36 14.20
C ALA A 665 4.26 -21.18 14.16
N VAL A 666 4.27 -22.33 13.48
CA VAL A 666 3.11 -23.22 13.41
C VAL A 666 2.78 -23.70 14.82
N PHE A 667 1.55 -23.47 15.27
CA PHE A 667 1.16 -23.80 16.64
C PHE A 667 1.24 -25.30 16.92
N PRO A 668 1.56 -25.70 18.17
CA PRO A 668 1.54 -27.10 18.54
C PRO A 668 0.13 -27.67 18.36
N ARG A 669 0.06 -28.85 17.76
CA ARG A 669 -1.17 -29.64 17.55
C ARG A 669 -0.93 -31.08 17.98
N GLU A 670 -1.97 -31.74 18.48
CA GLU A 670 -1.93 -33.05 19.14
C GLU A 670 -1.47 -32.95 20.59
N GLN A 671 -2.09 -33.75 21.46
CA GLN A 671 -1.93 -33.65 22.91
C GLN A 671 -0.49 -33.95 23.36
N GLN A 672 0.06 -35.07 22.89
CA GLN A 672 1.32 -35.61 23.38
C GLN A 672 2.51 -35.15 22.54
N PRO A 673 3.64 -34.78 23.15
CA PRO A 673 4.81 -34.25 22.44
C PRO A 673 5.49 -35.27 21.52
N ASP A 674 5.31 -36.57 21.74
CA ASP A 674 5.89 -37.65 20.95
C ASP A 674 5.10 -37.97 19.67
N ASN A 675 3.92 -37.37 19.49
CA ASN A 675 3.10 -37.54 18.30
C ASN A 675 3.91 -37.17 17.03
N PRO A 676 3.87 -37.98 15.95
CA PRO A 676 4.62 -37.70 14.73
C PRO A 676 4.38 -36.30 14.14
N ARG A 677 3.14 -35.78 14.20
CA ARG A 677 2.82 -34.42 13.73
C ARG A 677 3.52 -33.35 14.57
N ARG A 678 3.66 -33.56 15.88
CA ARG A 678 4.41 -32.64 16.77
C ARG A 678 5.86 -32.54 16.34
N LYS A 679 6.50 -33.66 15.98
CA LYS A 679 7.89 -33.67 15.48
C LYS A 679 8.02 -32.90 14.16
N VAL A 680 7.08 -33.09 13.23
CA VAL A 680 7.05 -32.35 11.96
C VAL A 680 6.87 -30.85 12.18
N ILE A 681 5.99 -30.44 13.10
CA ILE A 681 5.77 -29.03 13.46
C ILE A 681 7.04 -28.43 14.08
N SER A 682 7.67 -29.14 15.04
CA SER A 682 8.91 -28.68 15.66
C SER A 682 10.04 -28.46 14.65
N GLU A 683 10.24 -29.39 13.72
CA GLU A 683 11.26 -29.23 12.68
C GLU A 683 10.89 -28.14 11.66
N THR A 684 9.60 -28.02 11.32
CA THR A 684 9.11 -26.90 10.48
C THR A 684 9.44 -25.57 11.13
N ASN A 685 9.17 -25.41 12.43
CA ASN A 685 9.43 -24.16 13.15
C ASN A 685 10.92 -23.85 13.27
N ARG A 686 11.77 -24.88 13.43
CA ARG A 686 13.23 -24.73 13.40
C ARG A 686 13.69 -24.17 12.04
N LEU A 687 13.26 -24.78 10.94
CA LEU A 687 13.58 -24.32 9.58
C LEU A 687 12.96 -22.95 9.26
N LEU A 688 11.79 -22.65 9.83
CA LEU A 688 11.12 -21.36 9.67
C LEU A 688 11.89 -20.23 10.38
N ALA A 689 12.53 -20.52 11.52
CA ALA A 689 13.42 -19.59 12.21
C ALA A 689 14.65 -19.24 11.36
N ASP A 690 15.28 -20.24 10.72
CA ASP A 690 16.40 -20.02 9.80
C ASP A 690 16.00 -19.11 8.62
N PHE A 691 14.84 -19.38 8.02
CA PHE A 691 14.28 -18.56 6.94
C PHE A 691 13.95 -17.13 7.39
N ALA A 692 13.23 -16.99 8.50
CA ALA A 692 12.84 -15.66 8.98
C ALA A 692 14.07 -14.80 9.30
N ALA A 693 15.12 -15.41 9.86
CA ALA A 693 16.40 -14.74 10.10
C ALA A 693 17.09 -14.32 8.79
N SER A 694 17.13 -15.18 7.76
CA SER A 694 17.81 -14.88 6.49
C SER A 694 17.13 -13.74 5.73
N GLU A 695 15.82 -13.60 5.85
CA GLU A 695 15.04 -12.57 5.14
C GLU A 695 14.69 -11.35 6.00
N HIS A 696 15.20 -11.28 7.23
CA HIS A 696 14.86 -10.24 8.21
C HIS A 696 13.35 -10.10 8.46
N ILE A 697 12.63 -11.24 8.44
CA ILE A 697 11.20 -11.30 8.73
C ILE A 697 11.00 -11.55 10.23
N ARG A 698 10.03 -10.85 10.83
CA ARG A 698 9.71 -11.04 12.25
C ARG A 698 8.99 -12.37 12.45
N LEU A 699 9.66 -13.34 13.07
CA LEU A 699 9.05 -14.58 13.55
C LEU A 699 8.60 -14.43 15.01
N ILE A 700 7.38 -14.87 15.31
CA ILE A 700 6.84 -14.99 16.67
C ILE A 700 6.54 -16.46 16.95
N ASP A 701 7.18 -17.01 17.98
CA ASP A 701 6.91 -18.36 18.47
C ASP A 701 6.28 -18.30 19.86
N ILE A 702 5.04 -18.77 19.96
CA ILE A 702 4.28 -18.89 21.22
C ILE A 702 4.03 -20.34 21.61
N GLY A 703 4.64 -21.31 20.92
CA GLY A 703 4.38 -22.73 21.12
C GLY A 703 4.61 -23.18 22.57
N ALA A 704 5.68 -22.71 23.20
CA ALA A 704 5.97 -23.02 24.61
C ALA A 704 4.88 -22.51 25.57
N GLN A 705 4.20 -21.41 25.23
CA GLN A 705 3.14 -20.83 26.07
C GLN A 705 1.84 -21.65 26.01
N PHE A 706 1.70 -22.54 25.03
CA PHE A 706 0.54 -23.42 24.86
C PHE A 706 0.69 -24.75 25.60
N LEU A 707 1.89 -25.04 26.11
CA LEU A 707 2.27 -26.35 26.60
C LEU A 707 2.53 -26.34 28.11
N THR A 708 2.32 -27.48 28.75
CA THR A 708 2.84 -27.73 30.10
C THR A 708 4.38 -27.87 30.06
N PRO A 709 5.08 -27.83 31.22
CA PRO A 709 6.51 -28.12 31.28
C PRO A 709 6.92 -29.46 30.67
N ASP A 710 6.04 -30.47 30.71
CA ASP A 710 6.24 -31.78 30.09
C ASP A 710 5.90 -31.82 28.59
N GLY A 711 5.55 -30.66 27.99
CA GLY A 711 5.25 -30.54 26.56
C GLY A 711 3.84 -30.96 26.15
N VAL A 712 2.94 -31.18 27.11
CA VAL A 712 1.54 -31.59 26.86
C VAL A 712 0.68 -30.39 26.46
N LEU A 713 -0.13 -30.54 25.42
CA LEU A 713 -1.10 -29.54 24.99
C LEU A 713 -2.45 -29.76 25.68
N LEU A 714 -2.94 -28.75 26.42
CA LEU A 714 -4.15 -28.87 27.24
C LEU A 714 -5.42 -28.46 26.48
N LYS A 715 -6.54 -29.15 26.79
CA LYS A 715 -7.87 -28.83 26.25
C LYS A 715 -8.37 -27.44 26.60
N GLU A 716 -7.94 -26.90 27.74
CA GLU A 716 -8.27 -25.53 28.13
C GLU A 716 -7.59 -24.47 27.26
N ILE A 717 -6.50 -24.80 26.57
CA ILE A 717 -5.80 -23.93 25.61
C ILE A 717 -6.30 -24.18 24.19
N THR A 718 -6.49 -25.44 23.81
CA THR A 718 -7.02 -25.86 22.50
C THR A 718 -8.06 -26.96 22.68
N TYR A 719 -9.33 -26.71 22.41
CA TYR A 719 -10.42 -27.61 22.86
C TYR A 719 -10.36 -29.03 22.24
N ASP A 720 -9.74 -29.14 21.06
CA ASP A 720 -9.55 -30.38 20.30
C ASP A 720 -8.08 -30.69 20.02
N PHE A 721 -7.15 -30.06 20.78
CA PHE A 721 -5.71 -30.14 20.55
C PHE A 721 -5.23 -29.54 19.22
N CYS A 722 -6.03 -28.67 18.59
CA CYS A 722 -5.67 -27.94 17.37
C CYS A 722 -6.13 -26.47 17.44
N HIS A 723 -7.41 -26.26 17.71
CA HIS A 723 -8.05 -24.95 17.65
C HIS A 723 -8.03 -24.27 19.01
N PRO A 724 -7.49 -23.05 19.13
CA PRO A 724 -7.45 -22.33 20.40
C PRO A 724 -8.84 -22.09 20.98
N THR A 725 -8.92 -22.15 22.31
CA THR A 725 -10.03 -21.56 23.09
C THR A 725 -9.81 -20.06 23.23
N GLU A 726 -10.75 -19.35 23.84
CA GLU A 726 -10.59 -17.95 24.24
C GLU A 726 -9.28 -17.71 25.02
N LYS A 727 -8.89 -18.66 25.90
CA LYS A 727 -7.63 -18.61 26.65
C LYS A 727 -6.41 -18.71 25.72
N GLY A 728 -6.44 -19.63 24.75
CA GLY A 728 -5.37 -19.76 23.76
C GLY A 728 -5.26 -18.54 22.82
N TYR A 729 -6.39 -17.99 22.38
CA TYR A 729 -6.40 -16.75 21.59
C TYR A 729 -5.91 -15.54 22.36
N ARG A 730 -6.13 -15.48 23.68
CA ARG A 730 -5.56 -14.41 24.52
C ARG A 730 -4.04 -14.46 24.57
N ILE A 731 -3.45 -15.66 24.64
CA ILE A 731 -1.99 -15.85 24.55
C ILE A 731 -1.47 -15.30 23.22
N TRP A 732 -2.12 -15.67 22.11
CA TRP A 732 -1.77 -15.15 20.79
C TRP A 732 -1.93 -13.62 20.71
N ALA A 733 -3.01 -13.08 21.29
CA ALA A 733 -3.28 -11.65 21.31
C ALA A 733 -2.18 -10.85 22.02
N GLU A 734 -1.79 -11.28 23.22
CA GLU A 734 -0.75 -10.60 24.01
C GLU A 734 0.63 -10.65 23.32
N ALA A 735 0.94 -11.74 22.62
CA ALA A 735 2.18 -11.84 21.85
C ALA A 735 2.22 -10.91 20.62
N LEU A 736 1.07 -10.70 19.97
CA LEU A 736 0.98 -9.81 18.79
C LEU A 736 0.91 -8.32 19.17
N LYS A 737 0.38 -7.98 20.34
CA LYS A 737 0.18 -6.60 20.78
C LYS A 737 1.42 -5.69 20.65
N PRO A 738 2.61 -6.04 21.18
CA PRO A 738 3.80 -5.18 21.07
C PRO A 738 4.37 -5.12 19.65
N GLU A 739 3.98 -6.05 18.78
CA GLU A 739 4.42 -6.09 17.40
C GLU A 739 3.54 -5.23 16.52
N LEU A 740 2.26 -5.05 16.87
CA LEU A 740 1.29 -4.34 16.06
C LEU A 740 1.12 -2.87 16.45
N PHE A 741 1.40 -2.45 17.69
CA PHE A 741 1.02 -1.14 18.20
C PHE A 741 2.14 -0.41 18.95
#